data_AF-E1F046-F1
#
_entry.id   AF-E1F046-F1
#
_cell.length_a   1.000
_cell.length_b   1.000
_cell.length_c   1.000
_cell.angle_alpha   90.00
_cell.angle_beta   90.00
_cell.angle_gamma   90.00
#
_symmetry.space_group_name_H-M   'P 1'
#
loop_
_entity.id
_entity.type
_entity.pdbx_description
1 polymer ?
#
loop_
_entity_poly.entity_id
_entity_poly.type
_entity_poly.pdbx_seq_one_letter_code
_entity_poly.pdbx_strand_id
1 'polypeptide(L)'
;MFDRLLFAGAVLQLAWAVCEANESGSAGSCKVCGVFIGESEYCSECNEPTTHAPVNGQCADVNTEGSSKTLCPQHSAGKCIQCGDNAFLYMGGCFSSGEGTPGKSVCHASSAGVCTEAAPGYFIIKGAKNTEQSVLSCGNTTGISVTADSGSTYKGVTSCAECSAPDAAAGARADKVAKCTKCRASKYLKNNECVDNAEACGKGYAAKQDAINGNKCIKCSNDQNGGITECEECAVTASTLESKGALVVCSKCTGKKVQPDKKGCIQDCPPYSSEKPEQSGICECNQGYIPSESGTECKEQPVLPEAQCSTSDCKVCSNPKKANELCTECNVDRSLTPTNQCVDKCDKLGNYYEGTNEQGKKVCRECIVANCRVCSAYGQCQTCKDGFYLNNNECKLCNDTCKTCEGGSESDKCTSCKPGKILRYMSATMGICEAECIVDPTQASGNCKACNLLIDGTKYCSQCSQIATEYPQNGVCKGNTKRAISPCKSGKIQDGKCTQCDVGYFLMEGGCYEDNKYPGKSVCSKTNVGGDTCDNVTPGYKLATGTLTHCIEGCSKCSDESSCTECLTGYALSGTKCIPCATGCSKCNANDATKCTACSIKYYLSKEKCVACDKNDGGSITGVPNCLSCTPPSGDTGSVLCYLMKDDGTGGSTNKSGGLPPGAIAGIAVAVIIVVGGLVGFLCWWFLCRGKA
;
A
#
# COMPACT_ATOMS: atom_id res chain seq x y z
N MET A 1 -56.05 12.56 -5.52
CA MET A 1 -55.76 13.37 -4.33
C MET A 1 -54.96 12.51 -3.37
N PHE A 2 -53.64 12.59 -3.40
CA PHE A 2 -52.79 12.59 -2.21
C PHE A 2 -51.42 13.05 -2.70
N ASP A 3 -51.05 14.20 -2.16
CA ASP A 3 -50.03 15.11 -2.64
C ASP A 3 -48.63 14.65 -2.18
N ARG A 4 -47.64 14.92 -3.01
CA ARG A 4 -46.23 14.60 -2.76
C ARG A 4 -45.63 15.66 -1.83
N LEU A 5 -45.42 15.31 -0.56
CA LEU A 5 -44.50 16.04 0.32
C LEU A 5 -43.08 15.53 0.12
N LEU A 6 -42.34 16.20 -0.77
CA LEU A 6 -40.88 16.14 -0.85
C LEU A 6 -40.30 16.88 0.36
N PHE A 7 -39.80 16.14 1.36
CA PHE A 7 -38.84 16.68 2.31
C PHE A 7 -37.49 16.86 1.59
N ALA A 8 -37.24 18.08 1.10
CA ALA A 8 -35.91 18.52 0.70
C ALA A 8 -35.05 18.67 1.96
N GLY A 9 -34.40 17.58 2.37
CA GLY A 9 -33.30 17.63 3.32
C GLY A 9 -32.10 18.30 2.65
N ALA A 10 -31.97 19.61 2.81
CA ALA A 10 -30.76 20.33 2.47
C ALA A 10 -29.64 19.86 3.41
N VAL A 11 -28.86 18.87 2.98
CA VAL A 11 -27.55 18.59 3.58
C VAL A 11 -26.63 19.70 3.11
N LEU A 12 -26.56 20.76 3.90
CA LEU A 12 -25.54 21.80 3.77
C LEU A 12 -24.19 21.17 4.12
N GLN A 13 -23.48 20.62 3.12
CA GLN A 13 -22.07 20.31 3.27
C GLN A 13 -21.33 21.64 3.47
N LEU A 14 -20.99 21.92 4.72
CA LEU A 14 -20.02 22.95 5.07
C LEU A 14 -18.69 22.55 4.44
N ALA A 15 -18.37 23.09 3.27
CA ALA A 15 -17.02 23.09 2.74
C ALA A 15 -16.18 23.95 3.69
N TRP A 16 -15.13 23.38 4.30
CA TRP A 16 -14.28 24.14 5.20
C TRP A 16 -13.39 25.02 4.32
N ALA A 17 -13.53 26.33 4.47
CA ALA A 17 -12.70 27.28 3.78
C ALA A 17 -11.22 27.02 4.11
N VAL A 18 -10.37 27.01 3.08
CA VAL A 18 -8.91 27.06 3.23
C VAL A 18 -8.55 28.33 4.00
N CYS A 19 -7.62 28.26 4.95
CA CYS A 19 -7.20 29.44 5.71
C CYS A 19 -6.56 30.47 4.77
N GLU A 20 -7.15 31.66 4.68
CA GLU A 20 -6.57 32.82 3.99
C GLU A 20 -6.13 33.84 5.06
N ALA A 21 -4.83 34.02 5.26
CA ALA A 21 -4.30 35.01 6.21
C ALA A 21 -4.44 36.43 5.64
N ASN A 22 -4.90 37.37 6.47
CA ASN A 22 -5.01 38.77 6.14
C ASN A 22 -4.63 39.62 7.36
N GLU A 23 -3.42 40.17 7.40
CA GLU A 23 -2.91 40.91 8.57
C GLU A 23 -3.70 42.18 8.94
N SER A 24 -4.52 42.69 8.01
CA SER A 24 -5.35 43.90 8.18
C SER A 24 -6.82 43.62 7.83
N GLY A 25 -7.24 42.35 8.00
CA GLY A 25 -8.59 41.91 7.70
C GLY A 25 -9.64 42.43 8.69
N SER A 26 -10.90 42.30 8.31
CA SER A 26 -12.05 42.67 9.14
C SER A 26 -12.32 41.65 10.26
N ALA A 27 -13.23 41.99 11.17
CA ALA A 27 -13.80 41.07 12.16
C ALA A 27 -14.14 39.69 11.54
N GLY A 28 -13.74 38.61 12.20
CA GLY A 28 -14.01 37.24 11.75
C GLY A 28 -13.11 36.71 10.62
N SER A 29 -12.16 37.51 10.14
CA SER A 29 -11.12 37.02 9.22
C SER A 29 -9.88 36.53 9.97
N CYS A 30 -9.13 35.62 9.35
CA CYS A 30 -7.90 35.10 9.94
C CYS A 30 -6.74 36.09 9.77
N LYS A 31 -6.04 36.39 10.86
CA LYS A 31 -4.83 37.22 10.84
C LYS A 31 -3.60 36.38 10.50
N VAL A 32 -3.45 35.21 11.12
CA VAL A 32 -2.30 34.31 10.95
C VAL A 32 -2.77 32.88 10.75
N CYS A 33 -2.51 32.32 9.56
CA CYS A 33 -2.57 30.88 9.34
C CYS A 33 -1.29 30.23 9.89
N GLY A 34 -1.41 29.06 10.49
CA GLY A 34 -0.25 28.39 11.08
C GLY A 34 -0.54 27.13 11.87
N VAL A 35 -1.80 26.71 11.93
CA VAL A 35 -2.18 25.43 12.53
C VAL A 35 -2.33 24.39 11.42
N PHE A 36 -1.40 23.45 11.34
CA PHE A 36 -1.47 22.36 10.36
C PHE A 36 -2.07 21.10 10.99
N ILE A 37 -3.15 20.59 10.39
CA ILE A 37 -3.80 19.33 10.79
C ILE A 37 -4.06 18.53 9.51
N GLY A 38 -3.38 17.39 9.37
CA GLY A 38 -3.34 16.65 8.10
C GLY A 38 -2.65 17.48 7.01
N GLU A 39 -3.30 17.60 5.85
CA GLU A 39 -2.86 18.44 4.73
C GLU A 39 -3.49 19.84 4.72
N SER A 40 -4.32 20.15 5.72
CA SER A 40 -5.06 21.42 5.80
C SER A 40 -4.40 22.38 6.77
N GLU A 41 -4.41 23.67 6.41
CA GLU A 41 -3.96 24.77 7.24
C GLU A 41 -5.15 25.55 7.79
N TYR A 42 -5.06 25.89 9.08
CA TYR A 42 -6.11 26.53 9.86
C TYR A 42 -5.59 27.79 10.56
N CYS A 43 -6.54 28.63 10.97
CA CYS A 43 -6.25 29.89 11.62
C CYS A 43 -5.70 29.70 13.03
N SER A 44 -4.60 30.40 13.35
CA SER A 44 -3.98 30.43 14.68
C SER A 44 -4.21 31.76 15.42
N GLU A 45 -4.63 32.81 14.71
CA GLU A 45 -4.89 34.14 15.28
C GLU A 45 -5.90 34.90 14.42
N CYS A 46 -6.90 35.52 15.04
CA CYS A 46 -7.97 36.25 14.36
C CYS A 46 -7.75 37.76 14.30
N ASN A 47 -8.28 38.38 13.25
CA ASN A 47 -8.48 39.83 13.21
C ASN A 47 -9.67 40.21 14.12
N GLU A 48 -9.62 41.40 14.72
CA GLU A 48 -10.46 41.84 15.86
C GLU A 48 -10.19 41.07 17.17
N PRO A 49 -9.02 41.31 17.80
CA PRO A 49 -8.51 40.50 18.90
C PRO A 49 -9.31 40.60 20.21
N THR A 50 -10.28 41.51 20.28
CA THR A 50 -11.11 41.80 21.45
C THR A 50 -12.43 41.02 21.45
N THR A 51 -12.81 40.40 20.34
CA THR A 51 -14.11 39.72 20.18
C THR A 51 -14.01 38.37 19.48
N HIS A 52 -12.98 38.13 18.67
CA HIS A 52 -12.86 36.92 17.85
C HIS A 52 -11.67 36.06 18.26
N ALA A 53 -11.84 34.74 18.15
CA ALA A 53 -10.77 33.77 18.34
C ALA A 53 -10.97 32.50 17.49
N PRO A 54 -9.92 31.70 17.25
CA PRO A 54 -10.03 30.51 16.43
C PRO A 54 -10.77 29.38 17.16
N VAL A 55 -11.90 28.96 16.59
CA VAL A 55 -12.69 27.79 17.01
C VAL A 55 -12.74 26.81 15.84
N ASN A 56 -12.27 25.58 16.05
CA ASN A 56 -12.08 24.59 14.98
C ASN A 56 -11.31 25.16 13.77
N GLY A 57 -10.34 26.03 14.05
CA GLY A 57 -9.50 26.62 13.01
C GLY A 57 -10.13 27.76 12.20
N GLN A 58 -11.34 28.19 12.55
CA GLN A 58 -12.03 29.32 11.93
C GLN A 58 -12.22 30.46 12.95
N CYS A 59 -12.10 31.71 12.50
CA CYS A 59 -12.33 32.86 13.35
C CYS A 59 -13.81 33.07 13.61
N ALA A 60 -14.21 32.94 14.86
CA ALA A 60 -15.58 33.12 15.30
C ALA A 60 -15.67 34.18 16.40
N ASP A 61 -16.80 34.88 16.47
CA ASP A 61 -17.14 35.71 17.62
C ASP A 61 -17.31 34.81 18.85
N VAL A 62 -16.55 35.10 19.89
CA VAL A 62 -16.48 34.37 21.16
C VAL A 62 -16.82 35.29 22.33
N ASN A 63 -17.54 36.39 22.08
CA ASN A 63 -18.14 37.25 23.09
C ASN A 63 -19.66 37.11 23.16
N THR A 64 -20.30 36.67 22.08
CA THR A 64 -21.74 36.36 22.05
C THR A 64 -22.02 34.93 22.54
N GLU A 65 -23.09 34.75 23.30
CA GLU A 65 -23.52 33.43 23.80
C GLU A 65 -23.83 32.47 22.64
N GLY A 66 -23.27 31.26 22.68
CA GLY A 66 -23.42 30.25 21.63
C GLY A 66 -22.27 29.25 21.60
N SER A 67 -22.29 28.34 20.60
CA SER A 67 -21.33 27.22 20.52
C SER A 67 -19.86 27.66 20.47
N SER A 68 -19.55 28.77 19.80
CA SER A 68 -18.20 29.33 19.73
C SER A 68 -17.70 29.79 21.10
N LYS A 69 -18.55 30.47 21.88
CA LYS A 69 -18.26 30.87 23.27
C LYS A 69 -18.12 29.66 24.19
N THR A 70 -18.94 28.63 24.02
CA THR A 70 -18.83 27.40 24.80
C THR A 70 -17.51 26.67 24.54
N LEU A 71 -17.06 26.63 23.29
CA LEU A 71 -15.78 26.00 22.91
C LEU A 71 -14.57 26.84 23.36
N CYS A 72 -14.66 28.17 23.26
CA CYS A 72 -13.63 29.14 23.62
C CYS A 72 -14.16 30.16 24.65
N PRO A 73 -14.31 29.76 25.93
CA PRO A 73 -14.86 30.62 26.97
C PRO A 73 -13.99 31.85 27.27
N GLN A 74 -12.66 31.72 27.17
CA GLN A 74 -11.71 32.82 27.37
C GLN A 74 -10.80 32.98 26.16
N HIS A 75 -10.61 34.23 25.74
CA HIS A 75 -9.75 34.61 24.63
C HIS A 75 -8.98 35.89 24.98
N SER A 76 -7.86 36.10 24.28
CA SER A 76 -7.07 37.32 24.37
C SER A 76 -6.22 37.46 23.11
N ALA A 77 -6.00 38.69 22.65
CA ALA A 77 -5.16 38.99 21.49
C ALA A 77 -5.53 38.17 20.23
N GLY A 78 -6.83 37.92 20.01
CA GLY A 78 -7.29 37.17 18.84
C GLY A 78 -7.05 35.67 18.90
N LYS A 79 -6.77 35.12 20.09
CA LYS A 79 -6.50 33.70 20.34
C LYS A 79 -7.36 33.18 21.48
N CYS A 80 -7.70 31.90 21.44
CA CYS A 80 -8.27 31.22 22.60
C CYS A 80 -7.18 30.97 23.63
N ILE A 81 -7.47 31.30 24.89
CA ILE A 81 -6.56 31.07 26.02
C ILE A 81 -7.11 30.08 27.04
N GLN A 82 -8.38 29.67 26.89
CA GLN A 82 -8.99 28.59 27.66
C GLN A 82 -10.09 27.92 26.83
N CYS A 83 -10.13 26.59 26.83
CA CYS A 83 -11.16 25.81 26.12
C CYS A 83 -12.19 25.18 27.07
N GLY A 84 -13.41 24.99 26.57
CA GLY A 84 -14.50 24.30 27.26
C GLY A 84 -14.41 22.77 27.18
N ASP A 85 -15.33 22.07 27.85
CA ASP A 85 -15.22 20.63 28.13
C ASP A 85 -15.04 19.72 26.91
N ASN A 86 -15.70 20.02 25.78
CA ASN A 86 -15.67 19.22 24.55
C ASN A 86 -14.63 19.71 23.53
N ALA A 87 -13.66 20.51 23.96
CA ALA A 87 -12.57 21.01 23.15
C ALA A 87 -11.23 20.91 23.87
N PHE A 88 -10.16 21.17 23.12
CA PHE A 88 -8.82 21.27 23.66
C PHE A 88 -8.07 22.42 22.99
N LEU A 89 -7.15 23.02 23.74
CA LEU A 89 -6.32 24.11 23.23
C LEU A 89 -5.21 23.54 22.34
N TYR A 90 -5.12 24.05 21.10
CA TYR A 90 -4.09 23.68 20.14
C TYR A 90 -3.71 24.90 19.30
N MET A 91 -2.44 25.31 19.40
CA MET A 91 -1.82 26.39 18.60
C MET A 91 -2.63 27.70 18.55
N GLY A 92 -3.18 28.12 19.69
CA GLY A 92 -3.93 29.38 19.83
C GLY A 92 -5.43 29.30 19.53
N GLY A 93 -5.95 28.12 19.20
CA GLY A 93 -7.39 27.88 18.99
C GLY A 93 -7.95 26.74 19.83
N CYS A 94 -9.28 26.75 20.03
CA CYS A 94 -10.00 25.64 20.65
C CYS A 94 -10.57 24.71 19.58
N PHE A 95 -10.18 23.44 19.60
CA PHE A 95 -10.61 22.43 18.63
C PHE A 95 -11.48 21.39 19.32
N SER A 96 -12.62 21.07 18.73
CA SER A 96 -13.53 20.02 19.20
C SER A 96 -13.02 18.64 18.79
N SER A 97 -13.12 17.64 19.66
CA SER A 97 -12.84 16.23 19.32
C SER A 97 -14.05 15.47 18.75
N GLY A 98 -15.14 16.17 18.40
CA GLY A 98 -16.34 15.58 17.82
C GLY A 98 -16.14 15.05 16.39
N GLU A 99 -16.95 14.09 15.97
CA GLU A 99 -16.89 13.57 14.59
C GLU A 99 -17.11 14.68 13.56
N GLY A 100 -16.32 14.64 12.47
CA GLY A 100 -16.39 15.64 11.42
C GLY A 100 -15.93 17.04 11.85
N THR A 101 -14.97 17.16 12.76
CA THR A 101 -14.27 18.42 13.07
C THR A 101 -12.75 18.26 12.83
N PRO A 102 -11.99 19.35 12.64
CA PRO A 102 -10.54 19.23 12.44
C PRO A 102 -9.85 18.69 13.70
N GLY A 103 -10.41 19.00 14.87
CA GLY A 103 -9.84 18.56 16.13
C GLY A 103 -9.85 17.05 16.31
N LYS A 104 -10.80 16.30 15.70
CA LYS A 104 -10.83 14.83 15.75
C LYS A 104 -9.55 14.18 15.19
N SER A 105 -8.94 14.81 14.20
CA SER A 105 -7.70 14.35 13.55
C SER A 105 -6.45 14.61 14.41
N VAL A 106 -6.57 15.41 15.47
CA VAL A 106 -5.50 15.69 16.45
C VAL A 106 -5.76 14.93 17.75
N CYS A 107 -7.01 14.88 18.18
CA CYS A 107 -7.45 14.33 19.44
C CYS A 107 -8.74 13.53 19.27
N HIS A 108 -8.70 12.25 19.59
CA HIS A 108 -9.85 11.36 19.53
C HIS A 108 -10.88 11.62 20.63
N ALA A 109 -10.40 11.99 21.82
CA ALA A 109 -11.25 12.32 22.96
C ALA A 109 -10.66 13.49 23.77
N SER A 110 -11.51 14.49 24.04
CA SER A 110 -11.20 15.61 24.93
C SER A 110 -12.18 15.65 26.10
N SER A 111 -11.71 16.18 27.23
CA SER A 111 -12.51 16.39 28.43
C SER A 111 -11.95 17.57 29.19
N ALA A 112 -12.82 18.39 29.78
CA ALA A 112 -12.42 19.54 30.62
C ALA A 112 -11.41 20.49 29.94
N GLY A 113 -11.54 20.73 28.63
CA GLY A 113 -10.67 21.66 27.90
C GLY A 113 -9.31 21.08 27.50
N VAL A 114 -9.08 19.77 27.70
CA VAL A 114 -7.81 19.11 27.38
C VAL A 114 -8.00 17.85 26.54
N CYS A 115 -7.00 17.54 25.71
CA CYS A 115 -6.94 16.30 24.97
C CYS A 115 -6.55 15.14 25.89
N THR A 116 -7.41 14.12 25.95
CA THR A 116 -7.24 12.93 26.80
C THR A 116 -6.85 11.69 26.01
N GLU A 117 -7.06 11.69 24.69
CA GLU A 117 -6.65 10.62 23.77
C GLU A 117 -6.18 11.25 22.46
N ALA A 118 -4.87 11.25 22.22
CA ALA A 118 -4.29 11.81 21.00
C ALA A 118 -4.53 10.88 19.78
N ALA A 119 -4.74 11.47 18.62
CA ALA A 119 -4.80 10.74 17.35
C ALA A 119 -3.40 10.31 16.89
N PRO A 120 -3.27 9.32 15.97
CA PRO A 120 -1.98 8.96 15.37
C PRO A 120 -1.23 10.17 14.80
N GLY A 121 0.06 10.28 15.15
CA GLY A 121 0.91 11.42 14.78
C GLY A 121 0.88 12.61 15.75
N TYR A 122 0.20 12.44 16.89
CA TYR A 122 0.18 13.36 18.01
C TYR A 122 0.44 12.62 19.33
N PHE A 123 0.89 13.35 20.35
CA PHE A 123 1.06 12.82 21.70
C PHE A 123 0.53 13.79 22.76
N ILE A 124 0.07 13.24 23.88
CA ILE A 124 -0.51 14.01 24.99
C ILE A 124 0.61 14.60 25.85
N ILE A 125 0.44 15.86 26.23
CA ILE A 125 1.24 16.54 27.25
C ILE A 125 0.55 16.31 28.59
N LYS A 126 1.13 15.43 29.42
CA LYS A 126 0.54 15.05 30.71
C LYS A 126 0.50 16.23 31.67
N GLY A 127 -0.64 16.42 32.34
CA GLY A 127 -0.83 17.44 33.38
C GLY A 127 -1.23 18.82 32.87
N ALA A 128 -1.22 19.05 31.55
CA ALA A 128 -1.65 20.32 30.96
C ALA A 128 -3.05 20.71 31.44
N LYS A 129 -3.24 22.01 31.72
CA LYS A 129 -4.54 22.59 32.08
C LYS A 129 -5.33 22.98 30.84
N ASN A 130 -6.61 23.31 31.01
CA ASN A 130 -7.45 23.86 29.93
C ASN A 130 -7.01 25.23 29.40
N THR A 131 -6.07 25.89 30.08
CA THR A 131 -5.40 27.12 29.64
C THR A 131 -4.08 26.85 28.91
N GLU A 132 -3.74 25.58 28.69
CA GLU A 132 -2.47 25.14 28.12
C GLU A 132 -2.71 24.14 27.00
N GLN A 133 -1.76 24.05 26.06
CA GLN A 133 -1.83 23.05 25.02
C GLN A 133 -1.56 21.65 25.61
N SER A 134 -2.51 20.75 25.39
CA SER A 134 -2.51 19.40 25.98
C SER A 134 -2.11 18.30 24.99
N VAL A 135 -1.90 18.65 23.72
CA VAL A 135 -1.51 17.71 22.65
C VAL A 135 -0.54 18.39 21.69
N LEU A 136 0.47 17.66 21.24
CA LEU A 136 1.49 18.17 20.32
C LEU A 136 1.73 17.19 19.18
N SER A 137 1.99 17.70 17.98
CA SER A 137 2.33 16.84 16.84
C SER A 137 3.71 16.20 17.04
N CYS A 138 3.82 14.93 16.66
CA CYS A 138 5.08 14.20 16.64
C CYS A 138 6.17 14.88 15.82
N GLY A 139 5.80 15.72 14.84
CA GLY A 139 6.74 16.44 13.98
C GLY A 139 7.13 17.86 14.45
N ASN A 140 6.54 18.37 15.53
CA ASN A 140 6.72 19.77 15.92
C ASN A 140 8.00 19.99 16.71
N THR A 141 9.05 20.54 16.08
CA THR A 141 10.36 20.76 16.72
C THR A 141 10.51 22.09 17.44
N THR A 142 9.62 23.05 17.19
CA THR A 142 9.59 24.36 17.90
C THR A 142 9.37 24.15 19.39
N GLY A 143 8.45 23.26 19.74
CA GLY A 143 8.12 22.87 21.10
C GLY A 143 7.27 23.87 21.87
N ILE A 144 6.71 23.40 22.99
CA ILE A 144 5.79 24.17 23.84
C ILE A 144 6.10 23.91 25.30
N SER A 145 6.19 24.98 26.10
CA SER A 145 6.36 24.88 27.55
C SER A 145 5.00 24.82 28.24
N VAL A 146 4.84 23.92 29.21
CA VAL A 146 3.65 23.84 30.06
C VAL A 146 4.02 24.00 31.54
N THR A 147 3.23 24.81 32.25
CA THR A 147 3.48 25.15 33.66
C THR A 147 3.16 23.99 34.59
N ALA A 148 2.27 23.08 34.19
CA ALA A 148 1.91 21.87 34.93
C ALA A 148 3.09 20.96 35.26
N ASP A 149 4.19 21.08 34.51
CA ASP A 149 5.41 20.29 34.66
C ASP A 149 6.62 21.19 34.86
N SER A 150 6.49 22.16 35.79
CA SER A 150 7.56 23.09 36.17
C SER A 150 8.14 23.91 35.00
N GLY A 151 7.36 24.13 33.93
CA GLY A 151 7.80 24.86 32.75
C GLY A 151 8.63 24.04 31.75
N SER A 152 8.62 22.70 31.84
CA SER A 152 9.27 21.84 30.84
C SER A 152 8.74 22.09 29.43
N THR A 153 9.66 22.12 28.46
CA THR A 153 9.37 22.28 27.03
C THR A 153 9.23 20.90 26.37
N TYR A 154 8.08 20.66 25.74
CA TYR A 154 7.79 19.44 24.99
C TYR A 154 8.06 19.65 23.52
N LYS A 155 8.76 18.72 22.86
CA LYS A 155 9.14 18.79 21.44
C LYS A 155 8.86 17.46 20.73
N GLY A 156 8.51 17.53 19.46
CA GLY A 156 8.50 16.41 18.53
C GLY A 156 9.87 16.19 17.87
N VAL A 157 9.89 15.28 16.91
CA VAL A 157 11.06 14.90 16.10
C VAL A 157 10.81 15.27 14.65
N THR A 158 11.76 15.96 14.01
CA THR A 158 11.66 16.34 12.60
C THR A 158 11.32 15.14 11.71
N SER A 159 10.34 15.30 10.82
CA SER A 159 9.88 14.24 9.90
C SER A 159 9.31 12.98 10.59
N CYS A 160 8.92 13.05 11.86
CA CYS A 160 8.26 11.95 12.55
C CYS A 160 6.77 11.86 12.19
N ALA A 161 6.30 10.67 11.84
CA ALA A 161 4.91 10.38 11.49
C ALA A 161 4.10 9.93 12.70
N GLU A 162 4.67 9.03 13.51
CA GLU A 162 4.05 8.51 14.72
C GLU A 162 5.09 8.50 15.85
N CYS A 163 4.65 8.75 17.08
CA CYS A 163 5.52 8.83 18.24
C CYS A 163 4.77 8.46 19.51
N SER A 164 5.52 8.14 20.56
CA SER A 164 5.02 8.08 21.92
C SER A 164 5.45 9.30 22.72
N ALA A 165 4.68 9.61 23.77
CA ALA A 165 5.02 10.67 24.70
C ALA A 165 6.42 10.43 25.32
N PRO A 166 7.16 11.50 25.66
CA PRO A 166 8.49 11.39 26.25
C PRO A 166 8.49 10.59 27.56
N ASP A 167 9.42 9.62 27.66
CA ASP A 167 9.71 8.85 28.87
C ASP A 167 10.59 9.68 29.82
N ALA A 168 10.09 10.80 30.35
CA ALA A 168 10.87 11.65 31.26
C ALA A 168 10.24 11.73 32.65
N ALA A 169 10.99 11.31 33.67
CA ALA A 169 10.67 11.54 35.07
C ALA A 169 10.52 13.06 35.34
N ALA A 170 9.57 13.43 36.19
CA ALA A 170 9.35 14.83 36.59
C ALA A 170 10.62 15.42 37.20
N GLY A 171 11.05 16.61 36.73
CA GLY A 171 12.11 17.41 37.36
C GLY A 171 13.46 17.53 36.65
N ALA A 172 13.68 16.90 35.49
CA ALA A 172 14.89 17.16 34.68
C ALA A 172 14.70 18.43 33.81
N ARG A 173 15.59 19.43 33.94
CA ARG A 173 15.64 20.65 33.11
C ARG A 173 16.10 20.38 31.66
N ALA A 174 15.58 19.34 31.02
CA ALA A 174 15.85 19.02 29.62
C ALA A 174 14.55 19.07 28.81
N ASP A 175 14.66 19.46 27.53
CA ASP A 175 13.56 19.37 26.59
C ASP A 175 12.98 17.95 26.57
N LYS A 176 11.67 17.81 26.78
CA LYS A 176 10.96 16.54 26.75
C LYS A 176 10.61 16.19 25.30
N VAL A 177 11.51 15.47 24.65
CA VAL A 177 11.40 15.10 23.22
C VAL A 177 10.61 13.80 23.05
N ALA A 178 9.59 13.81 22.20
CA ALA A 178 8.80 12.64 21.86
C ALA A 178 9.67 11.50 21.30
N LYS A 179 9.28 10.27 21.57
CA LYS A 179 9.97 9.09 21.05
C LYS A 179 9.35 8.70 19.71
N CYS A 180 10.04 9.00 18.62
CA CYS A 180 9.58 8.68 17.28
C CYS A 180 9.54 7.17 17.08
N THR A 181 8.40 6.65 16.62
CA THR A 181 8.19 5.22 16.36
C THR A 181 8.11 4.92 14.87
N LYS A 182 7.77 5.94 14.05
CA LYS A 182 7.67 5.83 12.60
C LYS A 182 7.98 7.16 11.92
N CYS A 183 8.77 7.11 10.87
CA CYS A 183 9.12 8.29 10.07
C CYS A 183 8.09 8.55 8.96
N ARG A 184 7.96 9.81 8.53
CA ARG A 184 7.17 10.19 7.35
C ARG A 184 7.88 9.76 6.07
N ALA A 185 7.09 9.49 5.02
CA ALA A 185 7.58 9.04 3.71
C ALA A 185 8.44 7.76 3.82
N SER A 186 9.35 7.55 2.87
CA SER A 186 10.26 6.39 2.83
C SER A 186 11.52 6.55 3.72
N LYS A 187 11.51 7.47 4.70
CA LYS A 187 12.64 7.74 5.60
C LYS A 187 12.82 6.63 6.64
N TYR A 188 14.04 6.46 7.14
CA TYR A 188 14.42 5.41 8.08
C TYR A 188 14.55 5.94 9.50
N LEU A 189 13.92 5.28 10.47
CA LEU A 189 14.08 5.59 11.88
C LEU A 189 15.42 5.06 12.39
N LYS A 190 16.31 5.97 12.77
CA LYS A 190 17.61 5.69 13.36
C LYS A 190 17.64 6.25 14.79
N ASN A 191 17.61 5.36 15.77
CA ASN A 191 17.43 5.72 17.18
C ASN A 191 16.12 6.51 17.38
N ASN A 192 16.18 7.83 17.52
CA ASN A 192 15.04 8.73 17.66
C ASN A 192 14.94 9.77 16.54
N GLU A 193 15.66 9.57 15.43
CA GLU A 193 15.75 10.51 14.31
C GLU A 193 15.36 9.85 12.99
N CYS A 194 14.83 10.63 12.05
CA CYS A 194 14.43 10.16 10.73
C CYS A 194 15.45 10.56 9.67
N VAL A 195 16.14 9.57 9.10
CA VAL A 195 17.16 9.77 8.05
C VAL A 195 16.60 9.46 6.66
N ASP A 196 17.14 10.09 5.62
CA ASP A 196 16.48 10.17 4.32
C ASP A 196 16.43 8.86 3.51
N ASN A 197 17.41 7.97 3.71
CA ASN A 197 17.55 6.73 2.94
C ASN A 197 18.32 5.64 3.70
N ALA A 198 18.47 4.47 3.08
CA ALA A 198 19.16 3.32 3.66
C ALA A 198 20.64 3.61 3.92
N GLU A 199 21.29 4.39 3.04
CA GLU A 199 22.70 4.76 3.16
C GLU A 199 22.94 5.66 4.37
N ALA A 200 21.99 6.53 4.70
CA ALA A 200 22.05 7.43 5.86
C ALA A 200 21.96 6.70 7.22
N CYS A 201 21.61 5.41 7.23
CA CYS A 201 21.81 4.56 8.40
C CYS A 201 23.30 4.49 8.79
N GLY A 202 24.22 4.61 7.83
CA GLY A 202 25.65 4.68 8.07
C GLY A 202 26.25 3.39 8.63
N LYS A 203 27.56 3.43 8.93
CA LYS A 203 28.28 2.26 9.45
C LYS A 203 27.75 1.81 10.82
N GLY A 204 27.71 0.49 11.02
CA GLY A 204 27.19 -0.13 12.25
C GLY A 204 25.67 -0.20 12.35
N TYR A 205 24.96 0.01 11.24
CA TYR A 205 23.51 -0.17 11.15
C TYR A 205 23.13 -0.94 9.89
N ALA A 206 22.06 -1.73 9.98
CA ALA A 206 21.40 -2.36 8.85
C ALA A 206 20.06 -1.66 8.55
N ALA A 207 19.86 -1.25 7.29
CA ALA A 207 18.63 -0.62 6.85
C ALA A 207 17.55 -1.69 6.57
N LYS A 208 16.44 -1.66 7.32
CA LYS A 208 15.27 -2.52 7.13
C LYS A 208 14.11 -1.72 6.58
N GLN A 209 13.60 -2.12 5.42
CA GLN A 209 12.36 -1.57 4.86
C GLN A 209 11.15 -2.34 5.40
N ASP A 210 10.10 -1.62 5.81
CA ASP A 210 8.86 -2.21 6.31
C ASP A 210 7.69 -1.29 5.95
N ALA A 211 6.80 -1.77 5.08
CA ALA A 211 5.68 -0.98 4.57
C ALA A 211 4.59 -0.70 5.62
N ILE A 212 4.54 -1.48 6.70
CA ILE A 212 3.49 -1.42 7.72
C ILE A 212 4.01 -0.60 8.91
N ASN A 213 5.15 -1.03 9.47
CA ASN A 213 5.73 -0.48 10.69
C ASN A 213 6.70 0.68 10.45
N GLY A 214 6.99 1.00 9.19
CA GLY A 214 7.94 2.02 8.78
C GLY A 214 9.39 1.53 8.75
N ASN A 215 10.20 2.18 7.92
CA ASN A 215 11.60 1.80 7.70
C ASN A 215 12.45 2.12 8.95
N LYS A 216 13.42 1.25 9.26
CA LYS A 216 14.27 1.36 10.47
C LYS A 216 15.73 1.08 10.18
N CYS A 217 16.62 1.79 10.86
CA CYS A 217 18.04 1.47 10.96
C CYS A 217 18.28 0.64 12.22
N ILE A 218 18.57 -0.64 12.04
CA ILE A 218 18.84 -1.58 13.14
C ILE A 218 20.31 -1.45 13.52
N LYS A 219 20.60 -1.10 14.77
CA LYS A 219 22.00 -1.00 15.25
C LYS A 219 22.59 -2.39 15.39
N CYS A 220 23.71 -2.65 14.71
CA CYS A 220 24.32 -3.97 14.63
C CYS A 220 24.70 -4.53 16.00
N SER A 221 25.19 -3.71 16.92
CA SER A 221 25.67 -4.14 18.24
C SER A 221 24.61 -4.18 19.36
N ASN A 222 23.32 -4.05 19.03
CA ASN A 222 22.24 -3.95 20.02
C ASN A 222 21.19 -5.07 19.87
N ASP A 223 21.31 -6.12 20.66
CA ASP A 223 20.41 -7.27 20.69
C ASP A 223 18.95 -6.92 21.05
N GLN A 224 18.73 -5.89 21.87
CA GLN A 224 17.38 -5.43 22.26
C GLN A 224 16.58 -4.85 21.09
N ASN A 225 17.23 -4.42 20.02
CA ASN A 225 16.59 -3.83 18.84
C ASN A 225 16.79 -4.68 17.57
N GLY A 226 17.06 -5.98 17.74
CA GLY A 226 17.24 -6.94 16.64
C GLY A 226 18.66 -6.98 16.06
N GLY A 227 19.65 -6.37 16.73
CA GLY A 227 21.08 -6.53 16.45
C GLY A 227 21.69 -7.80 17.07
N ILE A 228 23.01 -7.89 17.02
CA ILE A 228 23.84 -8.96 17.58
C ILE A 228 24.92 -8.32 18.47
N THR A 229 25.00 -8.72 19.73
CA THR A 229 26.02 -8.22 20.68
C THR A 229 27.44 -8.39 20.10
N GLU A 230 28.27 -7.35 20.22
CA GLU A 230 29.65 -7.26 19.68
C GLU A 230 29.78 -7.31 18.15
N CYS A 231 28.66 -7.23 17.41
CA CYS A 231 28.67 -7.12 15.97
C CYS A 231 28.89 -5.66 15.52
N GLU A 232 29.98 -5.41 14.80
CA GLU A 232 30.37 -4.10 14.27
C GLU A 232 29.65 -3.76 12.97
N GLU A 233 29.50 -4.74 12.06
CA GLU A 233 28.83 -4.58 10.77
C GLU A 233 27.85 -5.73 10.54
N CYS A 234 26.68 -5.42 9.98
CA CYS A 234 25.60 -6.38 9.82
C CYS A 234 24.70 -6.03 8.63
N ALA A 235 23.95 -7.02 8.15
CA ALA A 235 22.94 -6.87 7.10
C ALA A 235 21.61 -7.45 7.56
N VAL A 236 20.49 -6.93 7.03
CA VAL A 236 19.15 -7.44 7.38
C VAL A 236 18.96 -8.89 6.93
N THR A 237 18.30 -9.69 7.77
CA THR A 237 17.88 -11.05 7.40
C THR A 237 16.63 -11.00 6.53
N ALA A 238 16.49 -11.95 5.60
CA ALA A 238 15.31 -12.04 4.72
C ALA A 238 14.02 -12.52 5.44
N SER A 239 14.06 -12.77 6.75
CA SER A 239 12.96 -13.36 7.51
C SER A 239 12.02 -12.31 8.10
N THR A 240 10.73 -12.42 7.78
CA THR A 240 9.64 -11.51 8.20
C THR A 240 8.86 -12.01 9.43
N LEU A 241 9.42 -12.92 10.23
CA LEU A 241 8.73 -13.46 11.41
C LEU A 241 9.09 -12.71 12.70
N GLU A 242 8.04 -12.19 13.34
CA GLU A 242 8.03 -11.58 14.68
C GLU A 242 8.28 -12.63 15.78
N SER A 243 9.48 -13.19 15.83
CA SER A 243 9.92 -14.03 16.95
C SER A 243 11.23 -13.50 17.51
N LYS A 244 11.31 -13.46 18.85
CA LYS A 244 12.41 -12.99 19.72
C LYS A 244 13.83 -13.48 19.31
N GLY A 245 14.38 -12.97 18.22
CA GLY A 245 15.70 -13.31 17.70
C GLY A 245 16.33 -12.16 16.90
N ALA A 246 17.63 -12.25 16.61
CA ALA A 246 18.35 -11.25 15.84
C ALA A 246 17.74 -11.07 14.43
N LEU A 247 17.49 -9.82 14.04
CA LEU A 247 16.93 -9.42 12.74
C LEU A 247 17.99 -9.18 11.68
N VAL A 248 19.27 -9.26 12.07
CA VAL A 248 20.44 -9.03 11.23
C VAL A 248 21.38 -10.23 11.26
N VAL A 249 22.21 -10.37 10.23
CA VAL A 249 23.38 -11.25 10.21
C VAL A 249 24.63 -10.42 10.33
N CYS A 250 25.58 -10.90 11.14
CA CYS A 250 26.85 -10.22 11.36
C CYS A 250 27.83 -10.49 10.22
N SER A 251 28.49 -9.44 9.74
CA SER A 251 29.58 -9.53 8.78
C SER A 251 30.94 -9.23 9.40
N LYS A 252 30.97 -8.56 10.56
CA LYS A 252 32.22 -8.21 11.27
C LYS A 252 31.98 -8.07 12.76
N CYS A 253 32.84 -8.68 13.58
CA CYS A 253 32.78 -8.59 15.04
C CYS A 253 33.92 -7.72 15.60
N THR A 254 33.69 -7.09 16.75
CA THR A 254 34.72 -6.30 17.45
C THR A 254 35.63 -7.22 18.26
N GLY A 255 36.87 -7.44 17.80
CA GLY A 255 37.88 -8.22 18.54
C GLY A 255 37.59 -9.72 18.68
N LYS A 256 36.60 -10.21 17.93
CA LYS A 256 36.13 -11.61 17.86
C LYS A 256 35.91 -11.99 16.39
N LYS A 257 35.66 -13.27 16.14
CA LYS A 257 35.31 -13.82 14.83
C LYS A 257 33.80 -13.97 14.69
N VAL A 258 33.28 -13.85 13.47
CA VAL A 258 31.86 -14.09 13.18
C VAL A 258 31.57 -15.58 13.30
N GLN A 259 30.47 -15.95 13.98
CA GLN A 259 30.01 -17.33 14.10
C GLN A 259 29.71 -17.97 12.74
N PRO A 260 29.85 -19.30 12.60
CA PRO A 260 29.50 -20.03 11.38
C PRO A 260 28.09 -19.78 10.83
N ASP A 261 27.10 -19.54 11.68
CA ASP A 261 25.73 -19.22 11.25
C ASP A 261 25.48 -17.70 11.02
N LYS A 262 26.50 -16.87 11.28
CA LYS A 262 26.50 -15.41 11.21
C LYS A 262 25.55 -14.72 12.19
N LYS A 263 25.02 -15.41 13.20
CA LYS A 263 24.08 -14.83 14.18
C LYS A 263 24.72 -14.42 15.50
N GLY A 264 26.04 -14.52 15.61
CA GLY A 264 26.79 -14.13 16.79
C GLY A 264 28.28 -13.92 16.53
N CYS A 265 29.01 -13.59 17.60
CA CYS A 265 30.45 -13.44 17.63
C CYS A 265 31.08 -14.46 18.58
N ILE A 266 32.23 -15.02 18.23
CA ILE A 266 32.98 -16.04 18.98
C ILE A 266 34.48 -15.72 19.00
N GLN A 267 35.19 -16.17 20.04
CA GLN A 267 36.63 -15.88 20.18
C GLN A 267 37.46 -16.54 19.08
N ASP A 268 37.29 -17.86 18.94
CA ASP A 268 38.00 -18.68 17.98
C ASP A 268 37.02 -19.52 17.17
N CYS A 269 37.42 -19.87 15.95
CA CYS A 269 36.62 -20.75 15.11
C CYS A 269 36.56 -22.14 15.74
N PRO A 270 35.37 -22.73 15.88
CA PRO A 270 35.20 -24.02 16.52
C PRO A 270 35.91 -25.14 15.72
N PRO A 271 36.09 -26.34 16.31
CA PRO A 271 36.54 -27.50 15.57
C PRO A 271 35.72 -27.73 14.29
N TYR A 272 36.37 -28.24 13.25
CA TYR A 272 35.75 -28.47 11.93
C TYR A 272 35.26 -27.20 11.23
N SER A 273 35.87 -26.07 11.54
CA SER A 273 35.70 -24.81 10.80
C SER A 273 37.06 -24.16 10.52
N SER A 274 37.08 -23.28 9.55
CA SER A 274 38.25 -22.49 9.19
C SER A 274 37.84 -21.05 8.87
N GLU A 275 38.80 -20.13 8.94
CA GLU A 275 38.57 -18.77 8.48
C GLU A 275 38.49 -18.73 6.94
N LYS A 276 37.58 -17.91 6.41
CA LYS A 276 37.48 -17.75 4.95
C LYS A 276 38.81 -17.27 4.35
N PRO A 277 39.32 -17.91 3.29
CA PRO A 277 40.58 -17.52 2.64
C PRO A 277 40.62 -16.07 2.15
N GLU A 278 39.44 -15.52 1.79
CA GLU A 278 39.30 -14.18 1.21
C GLU A 278 38.85 -13.12 2.24
N GLN A 279 38.52 -13.52 3.49
CA GLN A 279 37.97 -12.64 4.54
C GLN A 279 38.37 -13.16 5.95
N SER A 280 39.54 -12.75 6.44
CA SER A 280 39.98 -13.10 7.82
C SER A 280 39.00 -12.57 8.87
N GLY A 281 38.72 -13.39 9.90
CA GLY A 281 37.79 -13.06 10.98
C GLY A 281 36.35 -13.58 10.84
N ILE A 282 36.02 -14.37 9.82
CA ILE A 282 34.72 -15.06 9.68
C ILE A 282 34.96 -16.57 9.72
N CYS A 283 34.30 -17.27 10.65
CA CYS A 283 34.38 -18.72 10.74
C CYS A 283 33.38 -19.36 9.77
N GLU A 284 33.83 -20.35 9.00
CA GLU A 284 32.99 -21.14 8.10
C GLU A 284 33.23 -22.62 8.38
N CYS A 285 32.15 -23.40 8.52
CA CYS A 285 32.28 -24.84 8.70
C CYS A 285 32.99 -25.46 7.50
N ASN A 286 33.93 -26.36 7.76
CA ASN A 286 34.62 -27.12 6.72
C ASN A 286 33.62 -27.99 5.95
N GLN A 287 33.97 -28.42 4.74
CA GLN A 287 33.09 -29.27 3.93
C GLN A 287 32.62 -30.50 4.72
N GLY A 288 31.30 -30.74 4.69
CA GLY A 288 30.66 -31.83 5.42
C GLY A 288 30.21 -31.49 6.84
N TYR A 289 30.27 -30.22 7.25
CA TYR A 289 29.83 -29.74 8.56
C TYR A 289 28.86 -28.56 8.42
N ILE A 290 27.87 -28.46 9.33
CA ILE A 290 26.94 -27.33 9.40
C ILE A 290 26.97 -26.68 10.80
N PRO A 291 26.62 -25.39 10.92
CA PRO A 291 26.50 -24.74 12.22
C PRO A 291 25.46 -25.43 13.11
N SER A 292 25.72 -25.50 14.42
CA SER A 292 24.75 -25.94 15.43
C SER A 292 23.55 -24.98 15.51
N GLU A 293 22.45 -25.40 16.16
CA GLU A 293 21.31 -24.51 16.44
C GLU A 293 21.70 -23.27 17.25
N SER A 294 22.76 -23.37 18.07
CA SER A 294 23.34 -22.26 18.83
C SER A 294 24.30 -21.39 18.01
N GLY A 295 24.65 -21.79 16.79
CA GLY A 295 25.62 -21.10 15.92
C GLY A 295 27.09 -21.21 16.36
N THR A 296 27.38 -21.76 17.54
CA THR A 296 28.71 -21.74 18.17
C THR A 296 29.60 -22.92 17.82
N GLU A 297 29.07 -23.96 17.19
CA GLU A 297 29.80 -25.20 16.86
C GLU A 297 29.54 -25.58 15.40
N CYS A 298 30.48 -26.27 14.78
CA CYS A 298 30.24 -26.99 13.51
C CYS A 298 30.04 -28.45 13.84
N LYS A 299 28.82 -28.93 13.64
CA LYS A 299 28.49 -30.35 13.78
C LYS A 299 28.68 -31.00 12.43
N GLU A 300 29.11 -32.26 12.41
CA GLU A 300 29.05 -33.05 11.18
C GLU A 300 27.66 -32.80 10.61
N GLN A 301 27.63 -32.35 9.35
CA GLN A 301 26.40 -32.25 8.62
C GLN A 301 25.76 -33.60 8.84
N PRO A 302 24.57 -33.68 9.48
CA PRO A 302 23.87 -34.93 9.53
C PRO A 302 23.94 -35.42 8.10
N VAL A 303 24.51 -36.60 7.88
CA VAL A 303 24.30 -37.28 6.62
C VAL A 303 22.79 -37.29 6.55
N LEU A 304 22.21 -36.33 5.81
CA LEU A 304 20.78 -36.18 5.61
C LEU A 304 20.41 -37.60 5.26
N PRO A 305 19.69 -38.33 6.13
CA PRO A 305 19.71 -39.78 6.11
C PRO A 305 19.26 -40.14 4.71
N GLU A 306 20.21 -40.55 3.86
CA GLU A 306 20.18 -40.36 2.40
C GLU A 306 18.79 -40.01 1.92
N ALA A 307 18.47 -38.72 1.71
CA ALA A 307 17.14 -38.20 1.40
C ALA A 307 16.06 -39.29 1.48
N GLN A 308 15.51 -39.53 2.69
CA GLN A 308 14.49 -40.58 2.87
C GLN A 308 13.43 -40.45 1.76
N CYS A 309 13.14 -39.21 1.39
CA CYS A 309 12.29 -38.85 0.28
C CYS A 309 13.09 -38.66 -1.01
N SER A 310 12.65 -39.29 -2.09
CA SER A 310 13.10 -39.06 -3.47
C SER A 310 12.60 -37.72 -4.02
N THR A 311 11.53 -37.17 -3.43
CA THR A 311 10.93 -35.89 -3.81
C THR A 311 11.86 -34.73 -3.48
N SER A 312 12.21 -33.93 -4.48
CA SER A 312 13.08 -32.76 -4.31
C SER A 312 12.48 -31.76 -3.32
N ASP A 313 13.34 -31.17 -2.49
CA ASP A 313 12.96 -30.21 -1.44
C ASP A 313 11.94 -30.73 -0.41
N CYS A 314 11.72 -32.05 -0.33
CA CYS A 314 10.85 -32.67 0.65
C CYS A 314 11.57 -33.00 1.96
N LYS A 315 11.06 -32.47 3.07
CA LYS A 315 11.57 -32.72 4.43
C LYS A 315 10.99 -33.99 5.04
N VAL A 316 9.68 -34.24 4.85
CA VAL A 316 8.98 -35.43 5.38
C VAL A 316 8.05 -35.98 4.32
N CYS A 317 8.10 -37.29 4.07
CA CYS A 317 7.25 -37.99 3.11
C CYS A 317 6.67 -39.29 3.68
N SER A 318 5.56 -39.74 3.10
CA SER A 318 5.07 -41.10 3.25
C SER A 318 5.71 -42.01 2.20
N ASN A 319 5.90 -43.30 2.52
CA ASN A 319 6.48 -44.32 1.62
C ASN A 319 7.83 -43.92 1.01
N PRO A 320 8.85 -43.66 1.85
CA PRO A 320 10.14 -43.11 1.40
C PRO A 320 10.83 -44.06 0.40
N LYS A 321 11.40 -43.52 -0.68
CA LYS A 321 12.10 -44.24 -1.77
C LYS A 321 11.25 -45.26 -2.53
N LYS A 322 9.91 -45.18 -2.43
CA LYS A 322 8.98 -46.03 -3.20
C LYS A 322 8.31 -45.24 -4.31
N ALA A 323 7.78 -45.94 -5.32
CA ALA A 323 7.07 -45.32 -6.44
C ALA A 323 5.82 -44.52 -6.04
N ASN A 324 5.26 -44.77 -4.86
CA ASN A 324 4.10 -44.08 -4.28
C ASN A 324 4.48 -43.15 -3.12
N GLU A 325 5.71 -42.61 -3.14
CA GLU A 325 6.14 -41.60 -2.19
C GLU A 325 5.31 -40.32 -2.34
N LEU A 326 4.91 -39.72 -1.23
CA LEU A 326 4.20 -38.43 -1.21
C LEU A 326 4.86 -37.51 -0.20
N CYS A 327 5.22 -36.30 -0.62
CA CYS A 327 5.71 -35.30 0.32
C CYS A 327 4.57 -34.78 1.22
N THR A 328 4.87 -34.62 2.50
CA THR A 328 3.93 -34.13 3.53
C THR A 328 4.42 -32.88 4.23
N GLU A 329 5.71 -32.54 4.06
CA GLU A 329 6.33 -31.32 4.57
C GLU A 329 7.53 -30.98 3.70
N CYS A 330 7.60 -29.74 3.24
CA CYS A 330 8.72 -29.25 2.46
C CYS A 330 9.83 -28.67 3.34
N ASN A 331 11.02 -28.51 2.76
CA ASN A 331 12.12 -27.76 3.36
C ASN A 331 11.73 -26.30 3.65
N VAL A 332 12.57 -25.61 4.43
CA VAL A 332 12.36 -24.19 4.79
C VAL A 332 12.18 -23.35 3.51
N ASP A 333 11.21 -22.43 3.54
CA ASP A 333 10.83 -21.53 2.43
C ASP A 333 10.22 -22.18 1.18
N ARG A 334 9.78 -23.43 1.31
CA ARG A 334 8.99 -24.10 0.27
C ARG A 334 7.55 -24.32 0.73
N SER A 335 6.64 -24.35 -0.24
CA SER A 335 5.22 -24.61 -0.04
C SER A 335 4.81 -25.91 -0.73
N LEU A 336 4.00 -26.72 -0.04
CA LEU A 336 3.49 -27.98 -0.57
C LEU A 336 2.37 -27.73 -1.60
N THR A 337 2.50 -28.29 -2.80
CA THR A 337 1.50 -28.21 -3.87
C THR A 337 0.37 -29.24 -3.66
N PRO A 338 -0.77 -29.13 -4.37
CA PRO A 338 -1.82 -30.16 -4.37
C PRO A 338 -1.35 -31.56 -4.78
N THR A 339 -0.27 -31.67 -5.56
CA THR A 339 0.33 -32.94 -5.98
C THR A 339 1.44 -33.44 -5.04
N ASN A 340 1.53 -32.89 -3.82
CA ASN A 340 2.54 -33.25 -2.81
C ASN A 340 3.98 -33.04 -3.30
N GLN A 341 4.20 -31.96 -4.05
CA GLN A 341 5.52 -31.49 -4.47
C GLN A 341 5.85 -30.18 -3.75
N CYS A 342 7.12 -29.78 -3.77
CA CYS A 342 7.58 -28.58 -3.08
C CYS A 342 7.99 -27.49 -4.07
N VAL A 343 7.42 -26.29 -3.91
CA VAL A 343 7.72 -25.12 -4.76
C VAL A 343 8.16 -23.91 -3.92
N ASP A 344 9.01 -23.05 -4.49
CA ASP A 344 9.38 -21.74 -3.92
C ASP A 344 8.22 -20.75 -3.88
N LYS A 345 7.35 -20.74 -4.90
CA LYS A 345 6.22 -19.79 -4.99
C LYS A 345 4.98 -20.45 -5.56
N CYS A 346 3.84 -20.18 -4.94
CA CYS A 346 2.56 -20.76 -5.33
C CYS A 346 1.93 -20.12 -6.58
N ASP A 347 2.33 -18.90 -6.94
CA ASP A 347 1.89 -18.20 -8.16
C ASP A 347 2.25 -18.95 -9.45
N LYS A 348 3.26 -19.84 -9.41
CA LYS A 348 3.60 -20.78 -10.49
C LYS A 348 2.48 -21.77 -10.82
N LEU A 349 1.51 -21.95 -9.93
CA LEU A 349 0.32 -22.78 -10.14
C LEU A 349 -0.89 -21.97 -10.64
N GLY A 350 -0.72 -20.66 -10.91
CA GLY A 350 -1.78 -19.79 -11.41
C GLY A 350 -2.51 -19.06 -10.30
N ASN A 351 -3.77 -19.41 -10.04
CA ASN A 351 -4.60 -18.81 -8.99
C ASN A 351 -4.31 -19.42 -7.60
N TYR A 352 -3.06 -19.80 -7.34
CA TYR A 352 -2.63 -20.38 -6.07
C TYR A 352 -1.72 -19.41 -5.32
N TYR A 353 -1.83 -19.43 -3.99
CA TYR A 353 -1.17 -18.49 -3.09
C TYR A 353 -0.61 -19.24 -1.89
N GLU A 354 0.39 -18.64 -1.25
CA GLU A 354 0.98 -19.21 -0.04
C GLU A 354 -0.03 -19.15 1.11
N GLY A 355 -0.25 -20.28 1.76
CA GLY A 355 -1.07 -20.38 2.95
C GLY A 355 -0.53 -21.44 3.92
N THR A 356 -1.29 -21.70 4.98
CA THR A 356 -0.96 -22.73 5.97
C THR A 356 -2.04 -23.80 6.03
N ASN A 357 -1.67 -25.06 6.26
CA ASN A 357 -2.61 -26.13 6.57
C ASN A 357 -3.01 -26.12 8.06
N GLU A 358 -3.91 -27.01 8.47
CA GLU A 358 -4.39 -27.14 9.85
C GLU A 358 -3.27 -27.44 10.87
N GLN A 359 -2.11 -27.91 10.38
CA GLN A 359 -0.93 -28.25 11.17
C GLN A 359 0.12 -27.11 11.16
N GLY A 360 -0.21 -25.94 10.59
CA GLY A 360 0.68 -24.78 10.51
C GLY A 360 1.78 -24.88 9.44
N LYS A 361 1.75 -25.87 8.54
CA LYS A 361 2.76 -26.06 7.48
C LYS A 361 2.43 -25.23 6.24
N LYS A 362 3.45 -24.72 5.54
CA LYS A 362 3.32 -23.95 4.29
C LYS A 362 2.76 -24.80 3.15
N VAL A 363 1.68 -24.35 2.52
CA VAL A 363 0.99 -25.03 1.41
C VAL A 363 0.52 -24.03 0.35
N CYS A 364 0.35 -24.48 -0.88
CA CYS A 364 -0.29 -23.70 -1.94
C CYS A 364 -1.80 -23.90 -1.92
N ARG A 365 -2.55 -22.81 -1.70
CA ARG A 365 -4.02 -22.81 -1.70
C ARG A 365 -4.58 -22.09 -2.90
N GLU A 366 -5.62 -22.65 -3.50
CA GLU A 366 -6.35 -22.01 -4.58
C GLU A 366 -7.20 -20.84 -4.04
N CYS A 367 -7.19 -19.71 -4.74
CA CYS A 367 -8.13 -18.61 -4.49
C CYS A 367 -9.44 -18.89 -5.22
N ILE A 368 -10.40 -19.40 -4.46
CA ILE A 368 -11.74 -19.75 -4.94
C ILE A 368 -12.73 -18.57 -4.89
N VAL A 369 -12.32 -17.42 -4.33
CA VAL A 369 -13.20 -16.25 -4.22
C VAL A 369 -13.43 -15.68 -5.62
N ALA A 370 -14.70 -15.69 -6.06
CA ALA A 370 -15.09 -15.21 -7.37
C ALA A 370 -14.64 -13.76 -7.57
N ASN A 371 -14.09 -13.47 -8.75
CA ASN A 371 -13.58 -12.15 -9.14
C ASN A 371 -12.46 -11.59 -8.24
N CYS A 372 -11.85 -12.42 -7.40
CA CYS A 372 -10.67 -12.04 -6.64
C CYS A 372 -9.41 -12.13 -7.49
N ARG A 373 -8.51 -11.15 -7.31
CA ARG A 373 -7.19 -11.11 -7.94
C ARG A 373 -6.10 -11.65 -7.01
N VAL A 374 -6.19 -11.37 -5.71
CA VAL A 374 -5.22 -11.84 -4.70
C VAL A 374 -5.96 -12.29 -3.44
N CYS A 375 -5.69 -13.51 -2.98
CA CYS A 375 -6.20 -14.03 -1.70
C CYS A 375 -5.11 -13.97 -0.60
N SER A 376 -5.54 -13.90 0.66
CA SER A 376 -4.68 -14.05 1.84
C SER A 376 -4.33 -15.51 2.10
N ALA A 377 -3.42 -15.76 3.06
CA ALA A 377 -3.04 -17.10 3.51
C ALA A 377 -4.21 -17.97 4.00
N TYR A 378 -5.32 -17.32 4.38
CA TYR A 378 -6.56 -17.96 4.82
C TYR A 378 -7.61 -18.09 3.70
N GLY A 379 -7.26 -17.76 2.44
CA GLY A 379 -8.16 -17.83 1.29
C GLY A 379 -9.18 -16.68 1.18
N GLN A 380 -8.98 -15.59 1.93
CA GLN A 380 -9.87 -14.41 1.89
C GLN A 380 -9.39 -13.41 0.84
N CYS A 381 -10.30 -12.81 0.08
CA CYS A 381 -9.88 -11.87 -0.96
C CYS A 381 -9.26 -10.59 -0.38
N GLN A 382 -8.14 -10.16 -0.95
CA GLN A 382 -7.41 -8.93 -0.60
C GLN A 382 -7.55 -7.86 -1.67
N THR A 383 -7.55 -8.25 -2.94
CA THR A 383 -7.81 -7.32 -4.05
C THR A 383 -8.70 -7.98 -5.09
N CYS A 384 -9.65 -7.22 -5.62
CA CYS A 384 -10.57 -7.67 -6.65
C CYS A 384 -10.02 -7.39 -8.05
N LYS A 385 -10.56 -8.09 -9.04
CA LYS A 385 -10.33 -7.80 -10.46
C LYS A 385 -11.01 -6.47 -10.85
N ASP A 386 -10.54 -5.83 -11.91
CA ASP A 386 -11.17 -4.63 -12.47
C ASP A 386 -12.67 -4.84 -12.68
N GLY A 387 -13.47 -3.79 -12.42
CA GLY A 387 -14.92 -3.84 -12.39
C GLY A 387 -15.51 -4.33 -11.06
N PHE A 388 -14.68 -4.66 -10.07
CA PHE A 388 -15.14 -5.07 -8.73
C PHE A 388 -14.37 -4.35 -7.61
N TYR A 389 -15.04 -4.10 -6.50
CA TYR A 389 -14.45 -3.58 -5.26
C TYR A 389 -14.58 -4.58 -4.11
N LEU A 390 -13.67 -4.48 -3.14
CA LEU A 390 -13.65 -5.35 -1.98
C LEU A 390 -14.67 -4.88 -0.95
N ASN A 391 -15.54 -5.77 -0.51
CA ASN A 391 -16.50 -5.52 0.56
C ASN A 391 -16.63 -6.78 1.41
N ASN A 392 -16.22 -6.71 2.68
CA ASN A 392 -16.29 -7.85 3.62
C ASN A 392 -15.66 -9.15 3.06
N ASN A 393 -14.46 -9.05 2.46
CA ASN A 393 -13.73 -10.15 1.81
C ASN A 393 -14.37 -10.72 0.52
N GLU A 394 -15.44 -10.11 0.02
CA GLU A 394 -16.09 -10.47 -1.24
C GLU A 394 -15.89 -9.37 -2.30
N CYS A 395 -15.84 -9.77 -3.57
CA CYS A 395 -15.72 -8.84 -4.68
C CYS A 395 -17.09 -8.50 -5.26
N LYS A 396 -17.52 -7.26 -5.05
CA LYS A 396 -18.82 -6.73 -5.53
C LYS A 396 -18.62 -5.85 -6.75
N LEU A 397 -19.62 -5.81 -7.63
CA LEU A 397 -19.57 -5.05 -8.88
C LEU A 397 -19.47 -3.54 -8.64
N CYS A 398 -18.60 -2.88 -9.40
CA CYS A 398 -18.61 -1.43 -9.56
C CYS A 398 -19.81 -0.96 -10.38
N ASN A 399 -20.10 0.34 -10.33
CA ASN A 399 -20.94 0.99 -11.34
C ASN A 399 -20.42 0.70 -12.76
N ASP A 400 -21.32 0.57 -13.75
CA ASP A 400 -20.96 0.14 -15.10
C ASP A 400 -20.04 1.12 -15.85
N THR A 401 -19.94 2.37 -15.40
CA THR A 401 -19.09 3.38 -16.01
C THR A 401 -17.65 3.34 -15.48
N CYS A 402 -17.45 2.79 -14.27
CA CYS A 402 -16.15 2.67 -13.65
C CYS A 402 -15.36 1.48 -14.24
N LYS A 403 -14.05 1.66 -14.41
CA LYS A 403 -13.10 0.55 -14.59
C LYS A 403 -12.65 0.01 -13.23
N THR A 404 -12.40 0.87 -12.27
CA THR A 404 -12.13 0.52 -10.86
C THR A 404 -12.91 1.43 -9.93
N CYS A 405 -13.24 0.95 -8.73
CA CYS A 405 -14.02 1.70 -7.75
C CYS A 405 -13.64 1.30 -6.31
N GLU A 406 -13.99 2.15 -5.34
CA GLU A 406 -13.81 1.89 -3.90
C GLU A 406 -15.14 1.67 -3.16
N GLY A 407 -16.27 1.68 -3.88
CA GLY A 407 -17.60 1.42 -3.33
C GLY A 407 -18.61 1.04 -4.41
N GLY A 408 -19.88 0.91 -3.99
CA GLY A 408 -20.97 0.18 -4.66
C GLY A 408 -21.36 0.56 -6.09
N SER A 409 -22.65 0.36 -6.40
CA SER A 409 -23.24 0.74 -7.70
C SER A 409 -23.38 2.25 -7.90
N GLU A 410 -22.97 3.06 -6.93
CA GLU A 410 -23.01 4.51 -7.01
C GLU A 410 -21.98 5.01 -8.04
N SER A 411 -22.39 5.97 -8.87
CA SER A 411 -21.55 6.46 -9.98
C SER A 411 -20.40 7.35 -9.53
N ASP A 412 -20.37 7.81 -8.28
CA ASP A 412 -19.40 8.77 -7.74
C ASP A 412 -18.23 8.14 -6.98
N LYS A 413 -18.18 6.79 -6.94
CA LYS A 413 -17.12 6.02 -6.28
C LYS A 413 -16.11 5.42 -7.25
N CYS A 414 -16.07 5.89 -8.49
CA CYS A 414 -15.09 5.44 -9.47
C CYS A 414 -13.70 5.96 -9.08
N THR A 415 -12.70 5.09 -9.12
CA THR A 415 -11.27 5.47 -9.02
C THR A 415 -10.58 5.48 -10.38
N SER A 416 -11.18 4.85 -11.39
CA SER A 416 -10.82 5.01 -12.80
C SER A 416 -12.03 4.71 -13.70
N CYS A 417 -11.99 5.20 -14.95
CA CYS A 417 -13.09 5.08 -15.89
C CYS A 417 -12.82 4.07 -17.01
N LYS A 418 -13.89 3.50 -17.57
CA LYS A 418 -13.79 2.70 -18.80
C LYS A 418 -13.35 3.58 -19.98
N PRO A 419 -12.75 3.00 -21.03
CA PRO A 419 -12.35 3.74 -22.23
C PRO A 419 -13.49 4.62 -22.78
N GLY A 420 -13.15 5.82 -23.24
CA GLY A 420 -14.11 6.81 -23.74
C GLY A 420 -14.80 7.64 -22.65
N LYS A 421 -14.32 7.58 -21.40
CA LYS A 421 -14.85 8.37 -20.27
C LYS A 421 -13.75 8.97 -19.42
N ILE A 422 -13.93 10.22 -18.99
CA ILE A 422 -13.00 10.93 -18.09
C ILE A 422 -13.49 10.89 -16.64
N LEU A 423 -12.55 10.82 -15.70
CA LEU A 423 -12.87 10.85 -14.27
C LEU A 423 -12.97 12.29 -13.77
N ARG A 424 -14.17 12.72 -13.38
CA ARG A 424 -14.36 13.97 -12.64
C ARG A 424 -14.33 13.68 -11.14
N TYR A 425 -13.25 14.11 -10.50
CA TYR A 425 -13.05 13.95 -9.06
C TYR A 425 -14.13 14.70 -8.26
N MET A 426 -14.78 13.97 -7.36
CA MET A 426 -15.73 14.50 -6.37
C MET A 426 -15.12 14.46 -4.95
N SER A 427 -14.01 13.74 -4.80
CA SER A 427 -13.17 13.64 -3.60
C SER A 427 -11.69 13.52 -4.01
N ALA A 428 -10.79 13.28 -3.04
CA ALA A 428 -9.36 13.13 -3.32
C ALA A 428 -9.03 11.94 -4.26
N THR A 429 -9.74 10.81 -4.12
CA THR A 429 -9.45 9.56 -4.85
C THR A 429 -10.61 9.07 -5.72
N MET A 430 -11.83 9.52 -5.45
CA MET A 430 -13.05 9.04 -6.11
C MET A 430 -13.77 10.14 -6.88
N GLY A 431 -14.49 9.74 -7.93
CA GLY A 431 -15.27 10.63 -8.76
C GLY A 431 -16.30 9.93 -9.65
N ILE A 432 -16.89 10.71 -10.55
CA ILE A 432 -17.87 10.27 -11.54
C ILE A 432 -17.20 10.14 -12.91
N CYS A 433 -17.56 9.10 -13.67
CA CYS A 433 -17.11 8.91 -15.04
C CYS A 433 -18.04 9.58 -16.05
N GLU A 434 -17.57 10.68 -16.65
CA GLU A 434 -18.29 11.48 -17.63
C GLU A 434 -17.79 11.19 -19.04
N ALA A 435 -18.50 11.68 -20.07
CA ALA A 435 -18.10 11.48 -21.46
C ALA A 435 -16.69 12.04 -21.71
N GLU A 436 -15.92 11.38 -22.58
CA GLU A 436 -14.63 11.92 -23.03
C GLU A 436 -14.74 13.33 -23.65
N CYS A 437 -13.59 13.96 -23.86
CA CYS A 437 -13.51 15.30 -24.42
C CYS A 437 -14.30 15.43 -25.73
N ILE A 438 -15.15 16.45 -25.80
CA ILE A 438 -15.92 16.84 -26.99
C ILE A 438 -15.39 18.20 -27.47
N VAL A 439 -15.15 18.30 -28.79
CA VAL A 439 -14.72 19.55 -29.41
C VAL A 439 -15.90 20.53 -29.46
N ASP A 440 -15.76 21.64 -28.76
CA ASP A 440 -16.64 22.80 -28.83
C ASP A 440 -15.78 24.08 -28.96
N PRO A 441 -15.60 24.61 -30.19
CA PRO A 441 -14.74 25.76 -30.45
C PRO A 441 -15.36 27.09 -29.99
N THR A 442 -16.60 27.08 -29.48
CA THR A 442 -17.25 28.27 -28.94
C THR A 442 -16.41 28.82 -27.79
N GLN A 443 -16.06 30.10 -27.85
CA GLN A 443 -15.34 30.79 -26.78
C GLN A 443 -16.25 30.99 -25.56
N ALA A 444 -16.55 29.90 -24.85
CA ALA A 444 -17.22 29.85 -23.55
C ALA A 444 -16.34 29.10 -22.54
N SER A 445 -16.43 29.47 -21.26
CA SER A 445 -15.61 28.88 -20.19
C SER A 445 -15.87 27.38 -20.06
N GLY A 446 -14.80 26.59 -19.89
CA GLY A 446 -14.87 25.13 -19.78
C GLY A 446 -14.94 24.39 -21.11
N ASN A 447 -15.15 25.08 -22.23
CA ASN A 447 -15.21 24.45 -23.55
C ASN A 447 -13.82 24.08 -24.06
N CYS A 448 -13.74 22.93 -24.73
CA CYS A 448 -12.51 22.43 -25.32
C CYS A 448 -12.47 22.64 -26.84
N LYS A 449 -11.45 23.33 -27.33
CA LYS A 449 -11.22 23.59 -28.75
C LYS A 449 -10.61 22.40 -29.49
N ALA A 450 -9.80 21.59 -28.80
CA ALA A 450 -9.17 20.40 -29.37
C ALA A 450 -9.01 19.27 -28.34
N CYS A 451 -9.36 18.06 -28.73
CA CYS A 451 -9.31 16.84 -27.90
C CYS A 451 -8.26 15.85 -28.42
N ASN A 452 -7.01 16.30 -28.58
CA ASN A 452 -5.96 15.52 -29.23
C ASN A 452 -5.19 14.60 -28.28
N LEU A 453 -5.34 14.80 -26.96
CA LEU A 453 -4.69 13.94 -25.99
C LEU A 453 -5.47 12.64 -25.86
N LEU A 454 -4.87 11.52 -26.28
CA LEU A 454 -5.44 10.17 -26.20
C LEU A 454 -4.64 9.32 -25.21
N ILE A 455 -5.27 8.90 -24.11
CA ILE A 455 -4.66 8.03 -23.10
C ILE A 455 -5.64 6.90 -22.81
N ASP A 456 -5.16 5.65 -22.90
CA ASP A 456 -5.96 4.43 -22.65
C ASP A 456 -7.31 4.40 -23.41
N GLY A 457 -7.31 4.90 -24.67
CA GLY A 457 -8.52 4.96 -25.51
C GLY A 457 -9.54 6.04 -25.11
N THR A 458 -9.15 6.99 -24.25
CA THR A 458 -10.00 8.11 -23.81
C THR A 458 -9.40 9.43 -24.28
N LYS A 459 -10.22 10.29 -24.88
CA LYS A 459 -9.82 11.64 -25.29
C LYS A 459 -9.95 12.65 -24.16
N TYR A 460 -8.93 13.49 -24.05
CA TYR A 460 -8.82 14.57 -23.08
C TYR A 460 -8.61 15.90 -23.80
N CYS A 461 -8.97 17.00 -23.15
CA CYS A 461 -8.77 18.32 -23.72
C CYS A 461 -7.27 18.65 -23.80
N SER A 462 -6.83 19.06 -24.98
CA SER A 462 -5.47 19.52 -25.27
C SER A 462 -5.40 21.03 -25.60
N GLN A 463 -6.55 21.68 -25.73
CA GLN A 463 -6.64 23.12 -25.98
C GLN A 463 -8.01 23.66 -25.59
N CYS A 464 -8.04 24.69 -24.74
CA CYS A 464 -9.28 25.33 -24.32
C CYS A 464 -9.76 26.38 -25.31
N SER A 465 -11.09 26.53 -25.41
CA SER A 465 -11.72 27.51 -26.29
C SER A 465 -11.62 28.93 -25.73
N GLN A 466 -11.55 29.08 -24.41
CA GLN A 466 -11.13 30.34 -23.78
C GLN A 466 -9.62 30.53 -23.87
N ILE A 467 -9.19 31.12 -24.98
CA ILE A 467 -7.77 31.18 -25.36
C ILE A 467 -6.89 32.03 -24.44
N ALA A 468 -7.47 32.97 -23.69
CA ALA A 468 -6.73 33.96 -22.91
C ALA A 468 -6.59 33.58 -21.42
N THR A 469 -7.53 32.81 -20.88
CA THR A 469 -7.68 32.63 -19.42
C THR A 469 -7.73 31.18 -18.98
N GLU A 470 -7.92 30.23 -19.88
CA GLU A 470 -8.03 28.81 -19.56
C GLU A 470 -6.94 27.97 -20.21
N TYR A 471 -6.67 26.83 -19.59
CA TYR A 471 -5.80 25.79 -20.10
C TYR A 471 -6.31 24.42 -19.63
N PRO A 472 -5.88 23.31 -20.25
CA PRO A 472 -6.23 21.98 -19.77
C PRO A 472 -5.49 21.66 -18.47
N GLN A 473 -6.23 21.47 -17.39
CA GLN A 473 -5.75 20.90 -16.13
C GLN A 473 -6.29 19.49 -16.02
N ASN A 474 -5.40 18.49 -15.98
CA ASN A 474 -5.78 17.06 -16.03
C ASN A 474 -6.77 16.75 -17.17
N GLY A 475 -6.59 17.39 -18.34
CA GLY A 475 -7.42 17.17 -19.52
C GLY A 475 -8.79 17.85 -19.51
N VAL A 476 -9.08 18.75 -18.56
CA VAL A 476 -10.31 19.56 -18.51
C VAL A 476 -9.96 21.05 -18.46
N CYS A 477 -10.72 21.89 -19.16
CA CYS A 477 -10.47 23.33 -19.17
C CYS A 477 -10.76 23.98 -17.82
N LYS A 478 -9.75 24.68 -17.30
CA LYS A 478 -9.82 25.42 -16.04
C LYS A 478 -9.16 26.79 -16.20
N GLY A 479 -9.75 27.79 -15.55
CA GLY A 479 -9.20 29.14 -15.52
C GLY A 479 -8.08 29.28 -14.50
N ASN A 480 -7.15 30.21 -14.76
CA ASN A 480 -6.12 30.58 -13.78
C ASN A 480 -6.74 31.41 -12.64
N THR A 481 -6.98 30.79 -11.49
CA THR A 481 -7.50 31.50 -10.31
C THR A 481 -6.35 32.12 -9.52
N LYS A 482 -6.37 33.44 -9.33
CA LYS A 482 -5.33 34.22 -8.60
C LYS A 482 -5.16 33.87 -7.10
N ARG A 483 -5.91 32.91 -6.55
CA ARG A 483 -6.02 32.60 -5.11
C ARG A 483 -5.44 31.23 -4.71
N ALA A 484 -5.10 30.36 -5.66
CA ALA A 484 -4.44 29.07 -5.43
C ALA A 484 -3.16 28.97 -6.25
N ILE A 485 -2.23 28.08 -5.90
CA ILE A 485 -1.10 27.71 -6.75
C ILE A 485 -1.68 27.23 -8.07
N SER A 486 -1.60 28.05 -9.13
CA SER A 486 -2.15 27.72 -10.43
C SER A 486 -1.24 26.69 -11.10
N PRO A 487 -1.76 25.50 -11.47
CA PRO A 487 -0.98 24.48 -12.18
C PRO A 487 -0.22 25.00 -13.39
N CYS A 488 -0.78 25.98 -14.10
CA CYS A 488 -0.06 26.71 -15.14
C CYS A 488 0.51 28.02 -14.59
N LYS A 489 1.80 28.27 -14.83
CA LYS A 489 2.47 29.50 -14.38
C LYS A 489 1.81 30.75 -14.94
N SER A 490 1.81 31.83 -14.16
CA SER A 490 1.23 33.12 -14.57
C SER A 490 1.86 33.63 -15.87
N GLY A 491 1.03 34.08 -16.81
CA GLY A 491 1.46 34.55 -18.13
C GLY A 491 1.93 33.45 -19.10
N LYS A 492 1.77 32.17 -18.76
CA LYS A 492 2.16 31.03 -19.59
C LYS A 492 1.01 30.35 -20.32
N ILE A 493 -0.17 30.96 -20.29
CA ILE A 493 -1.32 30.56 -21.10
C ILE A 493 -1.21 31.20 -22.48
N GLN A 494 -1.18 30.39 -23.53
CA GLN A 494 -1.11 30.83 -24.91
C GLN A 494 -2.07 29.99 -25.76
N ASP A 495 -2.99 30.65 -26.47
CA ASP A 495 -4.00 30.01 -27.32
C ASP A 495 -4.77 28.88 -26.61
N GLY A 496 -5.12 29.09 -25.35
CA GLY A 496 -5.87 28.09 -24.56
C GLY A 496 -5.05 26.89 -24.11
N LYS A 497 -3.71 26.99 -24.13
CA LYS A 497 -2.75 25.97 -23.68
C LYS A 497 -1.82 26.55 -22.63
N CYS A 498 -1.34 25.71 -21.74
CA CYS A 498 -0.21 26.03 -20.89
C CYS A 498 1.11 25.73 -21.62
N THR A 499 2.08 26.63 -21.48
CA THR A 499 3.45 26.45 -22.01
C THR A 499 4.47 26.12 -20.94
N GLN A 500 4.12 26.29 -19.66
CA GLN A 500 4.99 25.97 -18.53
C GLN A 500 4.17 25.74 -17.26
N CYS A 501 4.30 24.55 -16.68
CA CYS A 501 3.58 24.21 -15.46
C CYS A 501 4.34 24.64 -14.19
N ASP A 502 3.61 24.73 -13.09
CA ASP A 502 4.17 24.96 -11.76
C ASP A 502 4.64 23.65 -11.11
N VAL A 503 5.37 23.75 -10.00
CA VAL A 503 5.94 22.60 -9.28
C VAL A 503 4.84 21.63 -8.87
N GLY A 504 5.08 20.33 -9.08
CA GLY A 504 4.12 19.25 -8.80
C GLY A 504 3.22 18.91 -10.00
N TYR A 505 3.39 19.59 -11.13
CA TYR A 505 2.70 19.28 -12.38
C TYR A 505 3.72 19.05 -13.50
N PHE A 506 3.34 18.24 -14.49
CA PHE A 506 4.11 18.10 -15.72
C PHE A 506 3.31 18.56 -16.95
N LEU A 507 4.04 19.11 -17.92
CA LEU A 507 3.49 19.56 -19.18
C LEU A 507 3.23 18.37 -20.10
N MET A 508 2.01 18.27 -20.64
CA MET A 508 1.63 17.25 -21.61
C MET A 508 0.53 17.77 -22.53
N GLU A 509 0.74 17.74 -23.85
CA GLU A 509 -0.20 18.21 -24.88
C GLU A 509 -0.83 19.58 -24.57
N GLY A 510 -0.01 20.53 -24.10
CA GLY A 510 -0.45 21.90 -23.79
C GLY A 510 -1.29 22.03 -22.51
N GLY A 511 -1.33 21.02 -21.65
CA GLY A 511 -1.95 21.08 -20.33
C GLY A 511 -0.98 20.73 -19.19
N CYS A 512 -1.44 20.94 -17.95
CA CYS A 512 -0.69 20.60 -16.74
C CYS A 512 -1.37 19.45 -15.99
N TYR A 513 -0.59 18.41 -15.69
CA TYR A 513 -1.07 17.12 -15.18
C TYR A 513 -0.38 16.73 -13.89
N GLU A 514 -1.11 16.07 -13.00
CA GLU A 514 -0.60 15.50 -11.75
C GLU A 514 -0.21 14.02 -11.96
N ASP A 515 0.84 13.54 -11.29
CA ASP A 515 1.25 12.12 -11.32
C ASP A 515 0.37 11.22 -10.41
N ASN A 516 -0.50 11.81 -9.61
CA ASN A 516 -1.42 11.10 -8.71
C ASN A 516 -2.89 11.14 -9.17
N LYS A 517 -3.25 11.91 -10.21
CA LYS A 517 -4.60 12.00 -10.77
C LYS A 517 -4.67 11.58 -12.24
N TYR A 518 -5.82 11.08 -12.65
CA TYR A 518 -6.07 10.78 -14.06
C TYR A 518 -6.26 12.07 -14.87
N PRO A 519 -5.72 12.11 -16.10
CA PRO A 519 -5.00 11.02 -16.76
C PRO A 519 -3.48 10.99 -16.50
N GLY A 520 -2.93 11.99 -15.83
CA GLY A 520 -1.48 12.13 -15.66
C GLY A 520 -0.81 10.91 -15.00
N LYS A 521 -1.45 10.32 -14.00
CA LYS A 521 -1.03 9.07 -13.33
C LYS A 521 -0.86 7.87 -14.27
N SER A 522 -1.58 7.80 -15.40
CA SER A 522 -1.37 6.74 -16.39
C SER A 522 -0.04 6.92 -17.14
N VAL A 523 0.42 8.17 -17.30
CA VAL A 523 1.57 8.52 -18.14
C VAL A 523 2.84 8.77 -17.33
N CYS A 524 2.72 9.30 -16.13
CA CYS A 524 3.84 9.72 -15.30
C CYS A 524 3.72 9.12 -13.91
N SER A 525 4.74 8.37 -13.50
CA SER A 525 4.82 7.80 -12.15
C SER A 525 5.52 8.71 -11.13
N LYS A 526 6.21 9.76 -11.61
CA LYS A 526 6.89 10.75 -10.79
C LYS A 526 7.18 12.03 -11.55
N THR A 527 6.69 13.15 -11.04
CA THR A 527 7.04 14.50 -11.51
C THR A 527 8.42 14.94 -11.03
N ASN A 528 9.08 15.78 -11.84
CA ASN A 528 10.38 16.36 -11.52
C ASN A 528 10.28 17.36 -10.35
N VAL A 529 11.15 17.21 -9.36
CA VAL A 529 11.21 18.12 -8.20
C VAL A 529 11.84 19.45 -8.63
N GLY A 530 10.99 20.45 -8.90
CA GLY A 530 11.41 21.81 -9.29
C GLY A 530 11.29 22.11 -10.78
N GLY A 531 10.77 21.17 -11.57
CA GLY A 531 10.49 21.32 -13.00
C GLY A 531 9.02 21.09 -13.36
N ASP A 532 8.73 21.14 -14.66
CA ASP A 532 7.42 20.85 -15.26
C ASP A 532 7.47 19.62 -16.18
N THR A 533 8.39 18.70 -15.91
CA THR A 533 8.60 17.47 -16.68
C THR A 533 8.28 16.22 -15.86
N CYS A 534 8.09 15.10 -16.56
CA CYS A 534 7.97 13.79 -15.95
C CYS A 534 9.35 13.13 -15.82
N ASP A 535 9.76 12.75 -14.60
CA ASP A 535 11.03 12.04 -14.36
C ASP A 535 10.96 10.58 -14.81
N ASN A 536 9.79 9.96 -14.67
CA ASN A 536 9.59 8.55 -14.95
C ASN A 536 8.28 8.30 -15.71
N VAL A 537 8.41 8.34 -17.03
CA VAL A 537 7.32 8.08 -17.99
C VAL A 537 6.96 6.59 -17.97
N THR A 538 5.68 6.28 -17.84
CA THR A 538 5.15 4.92 -17.83
C THR A 538 5.48 4.19 -19.14
N PRO A 539 5.87 2.89 -19.08
CA PRO A 539 6.08 2.07 -20.27
C PRO A 539 4.91 2.13 -21.26
N GLY A 540 5.21 2.23 -22.56
CA GLY A 540 4.23 2.41 -23.63
C GLY A 540 4.03 3.87 -24.05
N TYR A 541 4.60 4.82 -23.31
CA TYR A 541 4.57 6.24 -23.65
C TYR A 541 5.98 6.82 -23.81
N LYS A 542 6.07 7.85 -24.64
CA LYS A 542 7.19 8.77 -24.68
C LYS A 542 6.66 10.18 -24.49
N LEU A 543 7.19 10.90 -23.51
CA LEU A 543 6.88 12.32 -23.30
C LEU A 543 8.15 13.13 -23.54
N ALA A 544 8.18 13.92 -24.61
CA ALA A 544 9.33 14.76 -24.96
C ALA A 544 8.87 16.20 -25.17
N THR A 545 9.46 17.13 -24.43
CA THR A 545 9.14 18.58 -24.50
C THR A 545 7.63 18.88 -24.42
N GLY A 546 6.89 18.11 -23.62
CA GLY A 546 5.44 18.24 -23.47
C GLY A 546 4.59 17.59 -24.56
N THR A 547 5.18 16.93 -25.57
CA THR A 547 4.44 16.13 -26.57
C THR A 547 4.40 14.68 -26.16
N LEU A 548 3.19 14.10 -26.10
CA LEU A 548 2.96 12.70 -25.78
C LEU A 548 2.92 11.88 -27.07
N THR A 549 3.74 10.84 -27.12
CA THR A 549 3.73 9.84 -28.19
C THR A 549 3.34 8.49 -27.59
N HIS A 550 2.30 7.86 -28.14
CA HIS A 550 1.96 6.48 -27.82
C HIS A 550 2.85 5.56 -28.63
N CYS A 551 3.56 4.65 -27.96
CA CYS A 551 4.39 3.69 -28.66
C CYS A 551 3.51 2.63 -29.36
N ILE A 552 4.06 1.97 -30.38
CA ILE A 552 3.40 0.80 -31.00
C ILE A 552 3.09 -0.28 -29.95
N GLU A 553 2.10 -1.12 -30.24
CA GLU A 553 1.73 -2.24 -29.38
C GLU A 553 2.95 -3.12 -29.03
N GLY A 554 3.03 -3.56 -27.77
CA GLY A 554 4.13 -4.37 -27.28
C GLY A 554 5.41 -3.60 -26.99
N CYS A 555 5.45 -2.28 -27.22
CA CYS A 555 6.62 -1.45 -26.99
C CYS A 555 6.61 -0.79 -25.60
N SER A 556 7.74 -0.87 -24.90
CA SER A 556 7.97 -0.22 -23.60
C SER A 556 8.54 1.19 -23.78
N LYS A 557 9.52 1.34 -24.67
CA LYS A 557 10.13 2.65 -25.02
C LYS A 557 10.27 2.76 -26.52
N CYS A 558 9.94 3.92 -27.06
CA CYS A 558 9.99 4.20 -28.50
C CYS A 558 10.75 5.49 -28.81
N SER A 559 11.31 5.58 -30.03
CA SER A 559 11.82 6.84 -30.57
C SER A 559 10.69 7.69 -31.17
N ASP A 560 9.66 7.06 -31.71
CA ASP A 560 8.47 7.67 -32.30
C ASP A 560 7.29 6.68 -32.29
N GLU A 561 6.15 7.08 -32.82
CA GLU A 561 4.91 6.28 -32.82
C GLU A 561 5.03 4.94 -33.55
N SER A 562 6.03 4.75 -34.43
CA SER A 562 6.21 3.55 -35.26
C SER A 562 7.51 2.80 -34.96
N SER A 563 8.40 3.38 -34.17
CA SER A 563 9.75 2.85 -33.95
C SER A 563 10.02 2.59 -32.47
N CYS A 564 10.01 1.31 -32.12
CA CYS A 564 10.33 0.85 -30.78
C CYS A 564 11.83 0.65 -30.57
N THR A 565 12.32 0.99 -29.38
CA THR A 565 13.69 0.78 -28.94
C THR A 565 13.79 -0.27 -27.83
N GLU A 566 12.71 -0.51 -27.08
CA GLU A 566 12.66 -1.52 -26.02
C GLU A 566 11.25 -2.10 -25.93
N CYS A 567 11.12 -3.43 -25.96
CA CYS A 567 9.83 -4.11 -25.91
C CYS A 567 9.35 -4.39 -24.48
N LEU A 568 8.03 -4.49 -24.31
CA LEU A 568 7.40 -4.98 -23.09
C LEU A 568 7.77 -6.45 -22.84
N THR A 569 7.67 -6.88 -21.59
CA THR A 569 7.85 -8.30 -21.25
C THR A 569 6.83 -9.14 -22.01
N GLY A 570 7.28 -10.24 -22.62
CA GLY A 570 6.45 -11.07 -23.50
C GLY A 570 6.56 -10.71 -25.00
N TYR A 571 7.44 -9.77 -25.35
CA TYR A 571 7.75 -9.39 -26.73
C TYR A 571 9.27 -9.36 -26.97
N ALA A 572 9.66 -9.56 -28.22
CA ALA A 572 11.03 -9.38 -28.69
C ALA A 572 11.09 -8.30 -29.77
N LEU A 573 12.19 -7.56 -29.79
CA LEU A 573 12.48 -6.52 -30.77
C LEU A 573 12.93 -7.16 -32.09
N SER A 574 12.21 -6.86 -33.16
CA SER A 574 12.56 -7.25 -34.53
C SER A 574 12.60 -5.99 -35.39
N GLY A 575 13.81 -5.51 -35.65
CA GLY A 575 14.03 -4.20 -36.27
C GLY A 575 13.57 -3.08 -35.34
N THR A 576 12.45 -2.44 -35.67
CA THR A 576 11.83 -1.38 -34.86
C THR A 576 10.46 -1.77 -34.30
N LYS A 577 10.05 -3.05 -34.44
CA LYS A 577 8.75 -3.55 -33.99
C LYS A 577 8.91 -4.60 -32.91
N CYS A 578 7.94 -4.64 -32.01
CA CYS A 578 7.85 -5.69 -31.00
C CYS A 578 6.94 -6.80 -31.50
N ILE A 579 7.49 -8.01 -31.60
CA ILE A 579 6.74 -9.22 -31.95
C ILE A 579 6.50 -10.03 -30.67
N PRO A 580 5.28 -10.56 -30.47
CA PRO A 580 4.99 -11.36 -29.28
C PRO A 580 5.87 -12.60 -29.25
N CYS A 581 6.28 -13.02 -28.06
CA CYS A 581 7.01 -14.27 -27.87
C CYS A 581 6.21 -15.45 -28.44
N ALA A 582 6.91 -16.52 -28.82
CA ALA A 582 6.29 -17.74 -29.30
C ALA A 582 5.24 -18.30 -28.33
N THR A 583 4.28 -19.05 -28.87
CA THR A 583 3.17 -19.62 -28.10
C THR A 583 3.69 -20.40 -26.89
N GLY A 584 3.10 -20.14 -25.73
CA GLY A 584 3.47 -20.78 -24.47
C GLY A 584 4.62 -20.09 -23.72
N CYS A 585 5.23 -19.05 -24.28
CA CYS A 585 6.31 -18.32 -23.65
C CYS A 585 5.79 -17.09 -22.89
N SER A 586 6.16 -16.96 -21.62
CA SER A 586 5.87 -15.78 -20.80
C SER A 586 6.98 -14.73 -20.93
N LYS A 587 8.21 -15.17 -21.23
CA LYS A 587 9.36 -14.34 -21.56
C LYS A 587 10.19 -14.99 -22.66
N CYS A 588 10.75 -14.16 -23.53
CA CYS A 588 11.68 -14.58 -24.57
C CYS A 588 12.92 -13.69 -24.57
N ASN A 589 13.91 -14.07 -25.38
CA ASN A 589 15.07 -13.25 -25.63
C ASN A 589 14.64 -11.89 -26.19
N ALA A 590 15.29 -10.82 -25.75
CA ALA A 590 14.93 -9.47 -26.13
C ALA A 590 14.94 -9.22 -27.66
N ASN A 591 15.69 -10.00 -28.44
CA ASN A 591 15.82 -9.85 -29.89
C ASN A 591 15.37 -11.07 -30.70
N ASP A 592 14.81 -12.10 -30.05
CA ASP A 592 14.32 -13.30 -30.72
C ASP A 592 13.09 -13.86 -30.01
N ALA A 593 11.91 -13.65 -30.61
CA ALA A 593 10.64 -14.10 -30.08
C ALA A 593 10.51 -15.63 -30.01
N THR A 594 11.31 -16.37 -30.78
CA THR A 594 11.25 -17.83 -30.84
C THR A 594 12.03 -18.49 -29.71
N LYS A 595 12.91 -17.74 -29.04
CA LYS A 595 13.80 -18.22 -27.96
C LYS A 595 13.26 -17.83 -26.61
N CYS A 596 12.64 -18.78 -25.93
CA CYS A 596 11.95 -18.55 -24.68
C CYS A 596 12.91 -18.67 -23.49
N THR A 597 12.77 -17.74 -22.55
CA THR A 597 13.56 -17.70 -21.30
C THR A 597 12.69 -18.03 -20.09
N ALA A 598 11.37 -17.88 -20.22
CA ALA A 598 10.40 -18.38 -19.26
C ALA A 598 9.12 -18.79 -19.98
N CYS A 599 8.47 -19.82 -19.44
CA CYS A 599 7.23 -20.34 -19.99
C CYS A 599 6.02 -19.86 -19.20
N SER A 600 4.90 -19.76 -19.89
CA SER A 600 3.58 -19.55 -19.31
C SER A 600 3.17 -20.81 -18.53
N ILE A 601 2.25 -20.64 -17.59
CA ILE A 601 1.62 -21.77 -16.88
C ILE A 601 1.07 -22.74 -17.93
N LYS A 602 1.15 -24.05 -17.64
CA LYS A 602 0.89 -25.19 -18.56
C LYS A 602 2.03 -25.55 -19.50
N TYR A 603 3.15 -24.83 -19.47
CA TYR A 603 4.31 -25.15 -20.31
C TYR A 603 5.58 -25.28 -19.47
N TYR A 604 6.45 -26.20 -19.84
CA TYR A 604 7.82 -26.29 -19.34
C TYR A 604 8.81 -25.80 -20.38
N LEU A 605 9.94 -25.29 -19.92
CA LEU A 605 11.04 -24.89 -20.79
C LEU A 605 11.86 -26.13 -21.15
N SER A 606 11.97 -26.43 -22.44
CA SER A 606 12.94 -27.38 -22.98
C SER A 606 13.86 -26.62 -23.94
N LYS A 607 15.14 -26.50 -23.56
CA LYS A 607 16.13 -25.65 -24.24
C LYS A 607 15.65 -24.19 -24.29
N GLU A 608 15.26 -23.71 -25.47
CA GLU A 608 14.74 -22.35 -25.70
C GLU A 608 13.28 -22.37 -26.16
N LYS A 609 12.53 -23.47 -25.96
CA LYS A 609 11.14 -23.61 -26.38
C LYS A 609 10.24 -24.02 -25.22
N CYS A 610 9.03 -23.48 -25.21
CA CYS A 610 8.01 -23.87 -24.25
C CYS A 610 7.15 -24.99 -24.82
N VAL A 611 7.12 -26.12 -24.11
CA VAL A 611 6.33 -27.31 -24.48
C VAL A 611 5.25 -27.52 -23.44
N ALA A 612 4.04 -27.88 -23.87
CA ALA A 612 2.93 -28.09 -22.94
C ALA A 612 3.23 -29.24 -21.97
N CYS A 613 2.87 -29.09 -20.69
CA CYS A 613 3.14 -30.05 -19.63
C CYS A 613 2.58 -31.47 -19.89
N ASP A 614 1.56 -31.58 -20.74
CA ASP A 614 0.94 -32.84 -21.16
C ASP A 614 1.44 -33.37 -22.50
N LYS A 615 2.52 -32.80 -23.04
CA LYS A 615 3.16 -33.19 -24.30
C LYS A 615 4.64 -33.45 -24.11
N ASN A 616 5.17 -34.32 -24.97
CA ASN A 616 6.61 -34.57 -25.07
C ASN A 616 7.25 -33.49 -25.94
N ASP A 617 8.53 -33.20 -25.72
CA ASP A 617 9.27 -32.20 -26.49
C ASP A 617 9.82 -32.74 -27.83
N GLY A 618 9.54 -34.01 -28.14
CA GLY A 618 10.10 -34.70 -29.32
C GLY A 618 11.57 -35.12 -29.15
N GLY A 619 12.13 -34.92 -27.96
CA GLY A 619 13.46 -35.37 -27.55
C GLY A 619 13.37 -36.25 -26.31
N SER A 620 14.11 -35.87 -25.27
CA SER A 620 14.33 -36.69 -24.08
C SER A 620 13.36 -36.39 -22.92
N ILE A 621 12.51 -35.36 -23.03
CA ILE A 621 11.59 -34.96 -21.96
C ILE A 621 10.16 -35.41 -22.31
N THR A 622 9.54 -36.18 -21.42
CA THR A 622 8.17 -36.65 -21.57
C THR A 622 7.19 -35.85 -20.72
N GLY A 623 6.06 -35.44 -21.31
CA GLY A 623 4.97 -34.78 -20.61
C GLY A 623 4.15 -35.74 -19.75
N VAL A 624 3.45 -35.21 -18.75
CA VAL A 624 2.52 -35.96 -17.90
C VAL A 624 1.08 -35.69 -18.38
N PRO A 625 0.32 -36.72 -18.82
CA PRO A 625 -1.06 -36.52 -19.25
C PRO A 625 -1.89 -35.77 -18.21
N ASN A 626 -2.73 -34.84 -18.67
CA ASN A 626 -3.57 -33.99 -17.83
C ASN A 626 -2.82 -33.06 -16.85
N CYS A 627 -1.51 -32.85 -17.01
CA CYS A 627 -0.79 -31.89 -16.17
C CYS A 627 -1.07 -30.43 -16.60
N LEU A 628 -1.43 -29.58 -15.63
CA LEU A 628 -1.74 -28.15 -15.81
C LEU A 628 -0.57 -27.22 -15.43
N SER A 629 0.32 -27.63 -14.53
CA SER A 629 1.54 -26.89 -14.20
C SER A 629 2.67 -27.85 -13.88
N CYS A 630 3.88 -27.59 -14.38
CA CYS A 630 4.99 -28.50 -14.29
C CYS A 630 6.36 -27.82 -14.31
N THR A 631 7.42 -28.59 -14.06
CA THR A 631 8.81 -28.19 -14.24
C THR A 631 9.59 -29.24 -15.04
N PRO A 632 10.58 -28.84 -15.86
CA PRO A 632 11.44 -29.80 -16.55
C PRO A 632 12.35 -30.54 -15.56
N PRO A 633 12.77 -31.77 -15.88
CA PRO A 633 13.72 -32.52 -15.05
C PRO A 633 15.11 -31.85 -15.05
N SER A 634 15.84 -31.93 -13.93
CA SER A 634 17.15 -31.27 -13.74
C SER A 634 18.29 -31.76 -14.66
N GLY A 635 18.06 -32.81 -15.45
CA GLY A 635 19.05 -33.40 -16.37
C GLY A 635 18.61 -33.41 -17.84
N ASP A 636 17.62 -32.60 -18.23
CA ASP A 636 17.07 -32.50 -19.59
C ASP A 636 16.61 -33.84 -20.22
N THR A 637 16.41 -34.87 -19.38
CA THR A 637 15.98 -36.21 -19.77
C THR A 637 15.04 -36.75 -18.68
N GLY A 638 13.90 -37.32 -19.10
CA GLY A 638 12.92 -37.92 -18.20
C GLY A 638 11.56 -37.21 -18.21
N SER A 639 10.67 -37.61 -17.30
CA SER A 639 9.33 -37.01 -17.20
C SER A 639 9.36 -35.64 -16.55
N VAL A 640 8.49 -34.72 -17.00
CA VAL A 640 8.23 -33.47 -16.28
C VAL A 640 7.65 -33.75 -14.89
N LEU A 641 7.99 -32.90 -13.92
CA LEU A 641 7.40 -32.96 -12.60
C LEU A 641 6.09 -32.16 -12.58
N CYS A 642 4.97 -32.81 -12.30
CA CYS A 642 3.66 -32.17 -12.31
C CYS A 642 3.28 -31.60 -10.94
N TYR A 643 2.96 -30.31 -10.90
CA TYR A 643 2.51 -29.57 -9.70
C TYR A 643 1.00 -29.49 -9.55
N LEU A 644 0.27 -29.61 -10.66
CA LEU A 644 -1.18 -29.48 -10.69
C LEU A 644 -1.75 -30.31 -11.84
N MET A 645 -2.77 -31.13 -11.56
CA MET A 645 -3.50 -31.89 -12.57
C MET A 645 -4.74 -31.11 -13.02
N LYS A 646 -5.23 -31.36 -14.25
CA LYS A 646 -6.55 -30.93 -14.68
C LYS A 646 -7.59 -31.73 -13.90
N ASP A 647 -8.57 -31.04 -13.29
CA ASP A 647 -9.76 -31.69 -12.79
C ASP A 647 -10.46 -32.38 -13.97
N ASP A 648 -10.64 -33.69 -13.89
CA ASP A 648 -11.23 -34.53 -14.93
C ASP A 648 -12.76 -34.44 -14.96
N GLY A 649 -13.38 -33.61 -14.11
CA GLY A 649 -14.84 -33.52 -13.99
C GLY A 649 -15.50 -34.81 -13.51
N THR A 650 -14.72 -35.85 -13.21
CA THR A 650 -15.16 -37.14 -12.66
C THR A 650 -14.64 -37.24 -11.24
N GLY A 651 -15.39 -36.67 -10.29
CA GLY A 651 -15.02 -36.62 -8.88
C GLY A 651 -14.45 -37.93 -8.33
N GLY A 652 -13.13 -38.03 -8.28
CA GLY A 652 -12.44 -39.27 -7.99
C GLY A 652 -10.92 -39.13 -7.85
N SER A 653 -10.46 -38.40 -6.83
CA SER A 653 -9.19 -38.78 -6.20
C SER A 653 -9.22 -38.47 -4.70
N THR A 654 -8.94 -39.51 -3.95
CA THR A 654 -9.03 -39.64 -2.50
C THR A 654 -7.85 -38.96 -1.83
N ASN A 655 -8.02 -37.71 -1.40
CA ASN A 655 -7.32 -37.09 -0.26
C ASN A 655 -8.06 -35.82 0.18
N LYS A 656 -9.36 -35.96 0.43
CA LYS A 656 -10.17 -34.93 1.07
C LYS A 656 -10.15 -35.20 2.58
N SER A 657 -9.05 -34.86 3.25
CA SER A 657 -9.02 -34.80 4.71
C SER A 657 -9.87 -33.61 5.17
N GLY A 658 -11.12 -33.91 5.53
CA GLY A 658 -11.76 -33.32 6.71
C GLY A 658 -12.07 -31.83 6.72
N GLY A 659 -12.64 -31.24 5.66
CA GLY A 659 -13.22 -29.90 5.72
C GLY A 659 -14.37 -29.75 4.73
N LEU A 660 -15.60 -29.59 5.22
CA LEU A 660 -16.80 -29.41 4.39
C LEU A 660 -16.73 -28.05 3.65
N PRO A 661 -17.08 -27.99 2.35
CA PRO A 661 -17.17 -26.74 1.61
C PRO A 661 -18.40 -25.91 2.05
N PRO A 662 -18.35 -24.56 2.05
CA PRO A 662 -19.49 -23.70 2.45
C PRO A 662 -20.73 -23.75 1.54
N GLY A 663 -20.72 -24.55 0.47
CA GLY A 663 -21.78 -24.59 -0.54
C GLY A 663 -23.01 -25.47 -0.22
N ALA A 664 -23.10 -26.10 0.95
CA ALA A 664 -24.20 -27.00 1.32
C ALA A 664 -25.06 -26.51 2.52
N ILE A 665 -24.81 -25.32 3.06
CA ILE A 665 -25.49 -24.80 4.26
C ILE A 665 -26.71 -23.91 3.94
N ALA A 666 -27.06 -23.73 2.65
CA ALA A 666 -28.29 -23.05 2.25
C ALA A 666 -29.52 -23.97 2.08
N GLY A 667 -29.37 -25.30 2.20
CA GLY A 667 -30.48 -26.26 2.00
C GLY A 667 -31.10 -26.86 3.26
N ILE A 668 -30.43 -26.76 4.41
CA ILE A 668 -30.81 -27.51 5.63
C ILE A 668 -31.60 -26.66 6.64
N ALA A 669 -31.54 -25.32 6.55
CA ALA A 669 -32.31 -24.43 7.43
C ALA A 669 -33.82 -24.45 7.14
N VAL A 670 -34.24 -24.78 5.91
CA VAL A 670 -35.68 -24.81 5.54
C VAL A 670 -36.35 -26.11 5.98
N ALA A 671 -35.65 -27.24 5.98
CA ALA A 671 -36.21 -28.52 6.42
C ALA A 671 -36.47 -28.55 7.93
N VAL A 672 -35.58 -27.97 8.75
CA VAL A 672 -35.78 -27.92 10.22
C VAL A 672 -36.91 -26.97 10.60
N ILE A 673 -37.07 -25.82 9.91
CA ILE A 673 -38.19 -24.90 10.16
C ILE A 673 -39.54 -25.51 9.74
N ILE A 674 -39.59 -26.29 8.66
CA ILE A 674 -40.82 -27.00 8.25
C ILE A 674 -41.15 -28.12 9.25
N VAL A 675 -40.16 -28.88 9.72
CA VAL A 675 -40.39 -29.97 10.68
C VAL A 675 -40.78 -29.43 12.05
N VAL A 676 -40.11 -28.38 12.56
CA VAL A 676 -40.45 -27.75 13.84
C VAL A 676 -41.77 -26.97 13.74
N GLY A 677 -42.01 -26.26 12.64
CA GLY A 677 -43.29 -25.57 12.38
C GLY A 677 -44.46 -26.53 12.23
N GLY A 678 -44.25 -27.68 11.58
CA GLY A 678 -45.23 -28.77 11.47
C GLY A 678 -45.52 -29.44 12.81
N LEU A 679 -44.50 -29.67 13.64
CA LEU A 679 -44.65 -30.21 15.00
C LEU A 679 -45.39 -29.24 15.93
N VAL A 680 -45.06 -27.96 15.91
CA VAL A 680 -45.74 -26.94 16.72
C VAL A 680 -47.17 -26.73 16.23
N GLY A 681 -47.42 -26.73 14.92
CA GLY A 681 -48.77 -26.67 14.35
C GLY A 681 -49.62 -27.88 14.71
N PHE A 682 -49.06 -29.09 14.65
CA PHE A 682 -49.74 -30.32 15.06
C PHE A 682 -50.03 -30.35 16.56
N LEU A 683 -49.10 -29.90 17.41
CA LEU A 683 -49.31 -29.82 18.85
C LEU A 683 -50.36 -28.76 19.22
N CYS A 684 -50.35 -27.58 18.59
CA CYS A 684 -51.39 -26.57 18.78
C CYS A 684 -52.77 -27.07 18.33
N TRP A 685 -52.86 -27.76 17.19
CA TRP A 685 -54.11 -28.37 16.74
C TRP A 685 -54.59 -29.48 17.69
N TRP A 686 -53.68 -30.35 18.14
CA TRP A 686 -53.99 -31.43 19.08
C TRP A 686 -54.49 -30.91 20.43
N PHE A 687 -53.90 -29.85 20.98
CA PHE A 687 -54.34 -29.29 22.26
C PHE A 687 -55.60 -28.42 22.14
N LEU A 688 -55.83 -27.74 21.00
CA LEU A 688 -57.00 -26.87 20.82
C LEU A 688 -58.24 -27.63 20.33
N CYS A 689 -58.09 -28.68 19.51
CA CYS A 689 -59.24 -29.38 18.90
C CYS A 689 -59.64 -30.67 19.62
N ARG A 690 -58.82 -31.20 20.55
CA ARG A 690 -59.16 -32.42 21.30
C ARG A 690 -60.01 -32.15 22.56
N GLY A 691 -60.38 -30.89 22.80
CA GLY A 691 -61.31 -30.47 23.87
C GLY A 691 -62.79 -30.37 23.45
N LYS A 692 -63.14 -30.75 22.22
CA LYS A 692 -64.54 -30.86 21.76
C LYS A 692 -64.74 -32.13 20.92
N ALA A 693 -64.64 -33.28 21.58
CA ALA A 693 -65.29 -34.52 21.19
C ALA A 693 -65.51 -35.35 22.46
#